data_AF-A0A094ALU8-F1
#
_entry.id   AF-A0A094ALU8-F1
#
_cell.length_a   1.000
_cell.length_b   1.000
_cell.length_c   1.000
_cell.angle_alpha   90.00
_cell.angle_beta   90.00
_cell.angle_gamma   90.00
#
_symmetry.space_group_name_H-M   'P 1'
#
loop_
_entity.id
_entity.type
_entity.pdbx_description
1 polymer ?
#
loop_
_entity_poly.entity_id
_entity_poly.type
_entity_poly.pdbx_seq_one_letter_code
_entity_poly.pdbx_strand_id
1 'polypeptide(L)'
;MRGLVADGRGGGGDGVDTEVDEARGLDQRVDVHGDRLTRVLGAEGRHRVFVVGVDVMKKEAREFRCDDGGKSPYLSPLHPPAHDGDVWHAHVAVVPILKMLFRRFKDPKGDITETTTEVADPDNALGTTKTETPSIDHEEAAVHAHLKTFKNLHEYDLSLPADLRDAVGHTTEAHDIAGELKLEHEINDNSPYPEVRAAVRNYDDGGPANTVRAWVIGLVLVTIASGLNQLFFLRYPSFSLNSLICQLVAYPIGCAWARWMPEHEFNWFGLKWKTNPGKFNMKEHTIITVMANCTLSGPVAYSLDTIVALKGFYKKDLGWGFNILFTISQQVIGYGLAGICRRFLVWPAAMIWPTNLVNTSVFYALHDHRGSDPERTNGWSVGRYRYFLYVVLGSFCYHWFPELIAPFLSVFAFVTWIKPNSPVINQLFGGTSGLSLIPITFDWNIITQFVLSPLQFPVFALLNVGCSVMLFFWVITPALHYTGAFYAEYLPILDNTIRDNTGAAYEVANVLTPDLKFDVEKYKAYSPLFLSTGNMWFFGASFAAITSVLVHTFLYERAVVWARFKDSRVEDEDVHRRLMRKFKEVPDWWYMLIFVVMLALAMVVCQVYDTGLPIWGLIIAMLLPFIFMVPIGILQAVTNFQIGLNIITELIVGFMLPGRPIAMMLFKAYGYASMYQGLLFTQDLKLGHYMKVPPRAMLAAQFVATIWAGIVNVAVMEWAFGAINGICEAGNTNGFICPTGRSAFNSSVIFGVIGPRRIFGEAGLYKNFLWLFLVGALTPCLFYTLTRMFPKSKMRYVSAPLIFGGMGFIPPATPLTYISWMVVGLIFNHFIRRRYSGWWNNYNYLTSGGMDLGLALCLIIMFFAVSLPQKQFPSWWGIDVVANTLDSQDTAVQTVLAKGEIFGPPKGTWS
;
A
#
# COMPACT_ATOMS: atom_id res chain seq x y z
N MET A 1 1.70 -31.31 -35.74
CA MET A 1 1.63 -32.58 -36.51
C MET A 1 2.77 -32.59 -37.52
N ARG A 2 3.40 -33.74 -37.78
CA ARG A 2 4.42 -33.88 -38.83
C ARG A 2 3.77 -33.88 -40.22
N GLY A 3 4.51 -33.44 -41.22
CA GLY A 3 4.13 -33.57 -42.63
C GLY A 3 4.35 -34.98 -43.19
N LEU A 4 3.53 -35.28 -44.19
CA LEU A 4 3.62 -36.36 -45.20
C LEU A 4 4.92 -36.19 -46.05
N VAL A 5 5.46 -37.11 -46.86
CA VAL A 5 5.19 -38.56 -47.15
C VAL A 5 6.38 -39.13 -47.97
N ALA A 6 6.60 -40.45 -47.83
CA ALA A 6 7.25 -41.42 -48.75
C ALA A 6 8.69 -41.29 -49.32
N ASP A 7 9.32 -42.47 -49.27
CA ASP A 7 10.13 -43.18 -50.28
C ASP A 7 11.61 -42.89 -50.53
N GLY A 8 12.32 -43.96 -50.96
CA GLY A 8 13.53 -43.79 -51.80
C GLY A 8 14.86 -44.46 -51.40
N ARG A 9 14.88 -45.78 -51.17
CA ARG A 9 15.99 -46.73 -51.50
C ARG A 9 17.49 -46.33 -51.39
N GLY A 10 18.27 -47.18 -50.70
CA GLY A 10 19.32 -47.97 -51.39
C GLY A 10 20.79 -47.82 -50.96
N GLY A 11 21.43 -48.96 -50.65
CA GLY A 11 22.89 -49.15 -50.50
C GLY A 11 23.47 -48.72 -49.14
N GLY A 12 24.33 -49.48 -48.45
CA GLY A 12 25.02 -50.73 -48.79
C GLY A 12 26.53 -50.58 -48.58
N GLY A 13 27.14 -51.36 -47.68
CA GLY A 13 28.57 -51.30 -47.36
C GLY A 13 28.89 -51.96 -46.01
N ASP A 14 29.63 -53.07 -46.06
CA ASP A 14 29.75 -54.07 -44.98
C ASP A 14 30.97 -53.93 -44.04
N GLY A 15 30.95 -54.69 -42.94
CA GLY A 15 32.04 -54.86 -41.95
C GLY A 15 31.49 -55.07 -40.52
N VAL A 16 31.11 -56.27 -40.03
CA VAL A 16 31.83 -57.57 -39.91
C VAL A 16 33.09 -57.42 -39.04
N ASP A 17 33.32 -58.09 -37.89
CA ASP A 17 32.51 -59.03 -37.05
C ASP A 17 33.12 -59.06 -35.62
N THR A 18 32.32 -59.36 -34.59
CA THR A 18 32.50 -60.48 -33.60
C THR A 18 31.59 -60.34 -32.36
N GLU A 19 30.44 -61.01 -32.41
CA GLU A 19 29.95 -62.06 -31.49
C GLU A 19 30.50 -62.12 -30.03
N VAL A 20 29.66 -62.13 -28.96
CA VAL A 20 28.90 -63.27 -28.31
C VAL A 20 29.48 -63.48 -26.88
N ASP A 21 28.80 -63.89 -25.79
CA ASP A 21 27.46 -64.44 -25.44
C ASP A 21 26.77 -63.56 -24.36
N GLU A 22 25.45 -63.43 -24.24
CA GLU A 22 24.45 -64.32 -23.57
C GLU A 22 24.78 -64.73 -22.09
N ALA A 23 23.83 -64.91 -21.16
CA ALA A 23 22.35 -64.98 -21.21
C ALA A 23 21.70 -64.34 -19.95
N ARG A 24 20.48 -63.77 -20.04
CA ARG A 24 19.16 -64.32 -19.58
C ARG A 24 19.11 -64.81 -18.11
N GLY A 25 18.04 -64.60 -17.34
CA GLY A 25 16.67 -64.09 -17.53
C GLY A 25 15.95 -64.18 -16.14
N LEU A 26 14.65 -64.03 -15.91
CA LEU A 26 13.41 -63.63 -16.60
C LEU A 26 12.49 -63.16 -15.42
N ASP A 27 11.90 -61.97 -15.43
CA ASP A 27 10.61 -61.63 -16.06
C ASP A 27 9.37 -62.27 -15.41
N GLN A 28 8.49 -61.42 -14.84
CA GLN A 28 7.04 -61.41 -15.15
C GLN A 28 6.30 -60.26 -14.43
N ARG A 29 5.47 -59.53 -15.19
CA ARG A 29 4.39 -58.65 -14.69
C ARG A 29 3.09 -59.44 -14.61
N VAL A 30 2.12 -59.00 -13.80
CA VAL A 30 0.68 -58.87 -14.15
C VAL A 30 0.00 -57.89 -13.15
N ASP A 31 -0.82 -56.96 -13.67
CA ASP A 31 -1.77 -56.12 -12.91
C ASP A 31 -3.12 -56.84 -12.69
N VAL A 32 -3.93 -56.42 -11.70
CA VAL A 32 -5.40 -56.18 -11.82
C VAL A 32 -6.01 -55.62 -10.52
N HIS A 33 -7.07 -54.82 -10.67
CA HIS A 33 -7.89 -54.15 -9.63
C HIS A 33 -8.53 -55.04 -8.55
N GLY A 34 -8.98 -54.43 -7.43
CA GLY A 34 -10.27 -54.80 -6.82
C GLY A 34 -10.49 -54.56 -5.32
N ASP A 35 -11.04 -53.39 -4.96
CA ASP A 35 -12.14 -53.13 -4.01
C ASP A 35 -12.20 -53.70 -2.55
N ARG A 36 -12.63 -52.81 -1.64
CA ARG A 36 -13.39 -52.98 -0.36
C ARG A 36 -12.71 -53.18 1.01
N LEU A 37 -13.14 -52.30 1.92
CA LEU A 37 -13.08 -52.38 3.38
C LEU A 37 -13.95 -53.49 3.99
N THR A 38 -13.51 -54.05 5.13
CA THR A 38 -14.41 -54.42 6.24
C THR A 38 -13.69 -54.46 7.60
N ARG A 39 -14.42 -54.23 8.70
CA ARG A 39 -13.95 -54.24 10.11
C ARG A 39 -13.93 -55.66 10.70
N VAL A 40 -13.01 -55.92 11.66
CA VAL A 40 -13.20 -56.88 12.78
C VAL A 40 -12.55 -56.31 14.06
N LEU A 41 -13.04 -56.71 15.24
CA LEU A 41 -12.69 -56.25 16.60
C LEU A 41 -11.78 -57.24 17.38
N GLY A 42 -11.06 -56.76 18.41
CA GLY A 42 -10.98 -57.46 19.72
C GLY A 42 -9.63 -57.90 20.32
N ALA A 43 -9.21 -57.23 21.42
CA ALA A 43 -8.40 -57.69 22.60
C ALA A 43 -6.98 -58.30 22.39
N GLU A 44 -5.98 -58.24 23.29
CA GLU A 44 -5.75 -57.76 24.69
C GLU A 44 -4.50 -56.81 24.73
N GLY A 45 -4.01 -56.20 25.84
CA GLY A 45 -4.49 -56.07 27.23
C GLY A 45 -3.45 -56.44 28.33
N ARG A 46 -2.68 -55.48 28.89
CA ARG A 46 -1.90 -55.65 30.15
C ARG A 46 -1.53 -54.32 30.84
N HIS A 47 -1.92 -54.16 32.11
CA HIS A 47 -1.55 -53.04 32.98
C HIS A 47 -0.19 -53.26 33.68
N ARG A 48 0.47 -52.16 34.06
CA ARG A 48 1.21 -52.08 35.34
C ARG A 48 0.90 -50.75 36.04
N VAL A 49 0.59 -50.86 37.33
CA VAL A 49 0.28 -49.77 38.25
C VAL A 49 1.49 -49.56 39.17
N PHE A 50 1.76 -48.32 39.54
CA PHE A 50 2.52 -47.99 40.75
C PHE A 50 1.79 -46.90 41.53
N VAL A 51 1.61 -47.12 42.83
CA VAL A 51 0.94 -46.23 43.79
C VAL A 51 1.87 -46.01 44.98
N VAL A 52 2.24 -44.74 45.23
CA VAL A 52 2.56 -44.11 46.54
C VAL A 52 2.45 -42.60 46.27
N GLY A 53 1.90 -41.71 47.12
CA GLY A 53 1.23 -41.82 48.41
C GLY A 53 0.59 -40.45 48.76
N VAL A 54 -0.21 -40.37 49.82
CA VAL A 54 -1.13 -39.25 50.10
C VAL A 54 -0.67 -38.39 51.31
N ASP A 55 -1.31 -37.22 51.45
CA ASP A 55 -1.41 -36.28 52.59
C ASP A 55 -0.42 -35.11 52.71
N VAL A 56 -0.95 -33.88 52.79
CA VAL A 56 -1.32 -33.20 54.06
C VAL A 56 -2.41 -32.12 53.83
N MET A 57 -3.31 -31.97 54.82
CA MET A 57 -4.43 -31.03 55.02
C MET A 57 -4.02 -29.53 55.24
N LYS A 58 -4.88 -28.48 55.39
CA LYS A 58 -6.29 -28.11 55.06
C LYS A 58 -6.64 -26.80 55.83
N LYS A 59 -7.42 -25.85 55.27
CA LYS A 59 -8.05 -24.65 55.93
C LYS A 59 -7.08 -23.58 56.51
N GLU A 60 -7.38 -22.28 56.54
CA GLU A 60 -8.55 -21.60 57.13
C GLU A 60 -8.96 -20.27 56.44
N ALA A 61 -10.11 -19.73 56.84
CA ALA A 61 -10.58 -18.37 56.54
C ALA A 61 -11.52 -17.88 57.66
N ARG A 62 -11.43 -16.60 58.08
CA ARG A 62 -12.57 -15.81 58.60
C ARG A 62 -12.29 -14.31 58.80
N GLU A 63 -13.40 -13.59 58.83
CA GLU A 63 -13.66 -12.14 58.91
C GLU A 63 -12.99 -11.40 60.08
N PHE A 64 -12.96 -10.04 60.04
CA PHE A 64 -13.46 -9.20 61.16
C PHE A 64 -13.65 -7.69 60.77
N ARG A 65 -14.88 -7.19 60.98
CA ARG A 65 -15.40 -5.82 61.31
C ARG A 65 -14.92 -4.51 60.63
N CYS A 66 -15.92 -3.64 60.42
CA CYS A 66 -15.82 -2.17 60.48
C CYS A 66 -16.04 -1.66 61.92
N ASP A 67 -15.58 -0.44 62.25
CA ASP A 67 -16.35 0.57 63.03
C ASP A 67 -15.69 1.97 63.02
N ASP A 68 -16.55 2.99 62.95
CA ASP A 68 -16.52 4.40 63.37
C ASP A 68 -15.25 5.29 63.53
N GLY A 69 -15.37 6.49 62.93
CA GLY A 69 -15.36 7.76 63.70
C GLY A 69 -14.12 8.68 63.64
N GLY A 70 -14.20 9.85 62.98
CA GLY A 70 -13.05 10.79 62.94
C GLY A 70 -13.17 12.15 62.21
N LYS A 71 -14.13 12.99 62.61
CA LYS A 71 -14.19 14.50 62.53
C LYS A 71 -13.40 15.30 61.45
N SER A 72 -14.19 16.10 60.70
CA SER A 72 -13.96 17.41 60.01
C SER A 72 -13.10 18.45 60.80
N PRO A 73 -12.66 19.64 60.26
CA PRO A 73 -12.98 20.31 58.98
C PRO A 73 -11.75 20.84 58.18
N TYR A 74 -11.86 21.45 56.99
CA TYR A 74 -12.13 22.89 56.76
C TYR A 74 -12.85 23.16 55.41
N LEU A 75 -13.67 24.21 55.37
CA LEU A 75 -14.61 24.50 54.29
C LEU A 75 -14.52 25.97 53.83
N SER A 76 -14.50 26.20 52.51
CA SER A 76 -15.05 27.39 51.82
C SER A 76 -14.35 28.77 52.01
N PRO A 77 -14.81 29.86 51.35
CA PRO A 77 -14.67 30.08 49.90
C PRO A 77 -14.26 31.54 49.54
N LEU A 78 -14.09 31.89 48.26
CA LEU A 78 -14.23 33.29 47.77
C LEU A 78 -14.58 33.34 46.26
N HIS A 79 -15.40 34.33 45.88
CA HIS A 79 -16.02 34.52 44.55
C HIS A 79 -15.24 35.54 43.66
N PRO A 80 -15.59 35.72 42.36
CA PRO A 80 -14.73 36.33 41.33
C PRO A 80 -15.06 37.81 41.01
N PRO A 81 -14.40 38.37 39.98
CA PRO A 81 -15.09 38.92 38.80
C PRO A 81 -14.59 38.23 37.50
N ALA A 82 -15.44 37.77 36.57
CA ALA A 82 -16.40 38.49 35.72
C ALA A 82 -15.73 39.36 34.62
N HIS A 83 -15.72 38.84 33.37
CA HIS A 83 -16.14 39.58 32.16
C HIS A 83 -16.26 38.65 30.92
N ASP A 84 -17.45 38.68 30.32
CA ASP A 84 -17.87 38.53 28.91
C ASP A 84 -17.02 37.80 27.85
N GLY A 85 -17.70 36.98 27.02
CA GLY A 85 -17.17 36.52 25.72
C GLY A 85 -17.79 35.21 25.22
N ASP A 86 -18.86 35.31 24.43
CA ASP A 86 -19.67 34.21 23.85
C ASP A 86 -18.91 32.93 23.44
N VAL A 87 -19.24 31.81 24.11
CA VAL A 87 -18.80 30.46 23.70
C VAL A 87 -19.81 29.85 22.72
N TRP A 88 -19.41 29.72 21.46
CA TRP A 88 -20.15 28.98 20.45
C TRP A 88 -20.18 27.47 20.80
N HIS A 89 -21.35 26.97 21.23
CA HIS A 89 -21.58 25.54 21.44
C HIS A 89 -21.71 24.78 20.11
N ALA A 90 -20.57 24.40 19.52
CA ALA A 90 -20.53 23.39 18.48
C ALA A 90 -20.87 22.01 19.09
N HIS A 91 -22.08 21.50 18.83
CA HIS A 91 -22.48 20.13 19.19
C HIS A 91 -21.73 19.10 18.34
N VAL A 92 -20.50 18.76 18.73
CA VAL A 92 -19.69 17.73 18.08
C VAL A 92 -20.19 16.34 18.51
N ALA A 93 -20.77 15.60 17.56
CA ALA A 93 -21.38 14.28 17.74
C ALA A 93 -20.39 13.11 17.95
N VAL A 94 -19.27 13.34 18.66
CA VAL A 94 -18.20 12.35 18.88
C VAL A 94 -18.24 11.74 20.30
N VAL A 95 -18.75 12.50 21.29
CA VAL A 95 -18.82 12.06 22.70
C VAL A 95 -19.73 10.82 22.92
N PRO A 96 -20.90 10.66 22.25
CA PRO A 96 -21.73 9.46 22.41
C PRO A 96 -21.02 8.19 21.94
N ILE A 97 -20.26 8.27 20.85
CA ILE A 97 -19.54 7.14 20.24
C ILE A 97 -18.40 6.68 21.16
N LEU A 98 -17.63 7.62 21.74
CA LEU A 98 -16.61 7.30 22.74
C LEU A 98 -17.21 6.66 24.01
N LYS A 99 -18.30 7.21 24.55
CA LYS A 99 -19.00 6.60 25.72
C LYS A 99 -19.58 5.22 25.41
N MET A 100 -19.98 4.96 24.15
CA MET A 100 -20.50 3.67 23.71
C MET A 100 -19.38 2.64 23.49
N LEU A 101 -18.23 3.06 22.96
CA LEU A 101 -17.02 2.24 22.87
C LEU A 101 -16.54 1.79 24.26
N PHE A 102 -16.38 2.73 25.21
CA PHE A 102 -15.95 2.39 26.57
C PHE A 102 -16.95 1.51 27.33
N ARG A 103 -18.26 1.63 27.09
CA ARG A 103 -19.28 0.76 27.71
C ARG A 103 -19.21 -0.71 27.27
N ARG A 104 -18.59 -1.03 26.13
CA ARG A 104 -18.46 -2.40 25.61
C ARG A 104 -17.15 -3.11 26.01
N PHE A 105 -16.24 -2.44 26.71
CA PHE A 105 -15.01 -3.04 27.28
C PHE A 105 -15.19 -3.60 28.70
N LYS A 106 -16.44 -3.76 29.17
CA LYS A 106 -16.74 -4.48 30.40
C LYS A 106 -17.23 -5.88 30.02
N ASP A 107 -16.38 -6.88 30.18
CA ASP A 107 -16.70 -8.26 29.85
C ASP A 107 -18.01 -8.69 30.54
N PRO A 108 -18.97 -9.31 29.81
CA PRO A 108 -19.86 -10.25 30.45
C PRO A 108 -19.01 -11.47 30.83
N LYS A 109 -18.88 -11.73 32.14
CA LYS A 109 -18.38 -13.02 32.61
C LYS A 109 -19.31 -14.10 32.05
N GLY A 110 -18.84 -14.84 31.05
CA GLY A 110 -19.49 -16.09 30.67
C GLY A 110 -19.17 -17.12 31.76
N ASP A 111 -20.21 -17.76 32.28
CA ASP A 111 -20.04 -18.83 33.27
C ASP A 111 -19.19 -19.96 32.67
N ILE A 112 -18.10 -20.28 33.35
CA ILE A 112 -17.35 -21.50 33.11
C ILE A 112 -18.03 -22.59 33.94
N THR A 113 -18.98 -23.29 33.34
CA THR A 113 -19.44 -24.56 33.89
C THR A 113 -18.32 -25.59 33.73
N GLU A 114 -17.53 -25.77 34.79
CA GLU A 114 -16.64 -26.91 34.93
C GLU A 114 -17.49 -28.18 35.05
N THR A 115 -17.64 -28.93 33.96
CA THR A 115 -18.29 -30.25 34.02
C THR A 115 -17.31 -31.26 34.59
N THR A 116 -17.21 -31.32 35.92
CA THR A 116 -16.61 -32.46 36.63
C THR A 116 -17.41 -33.72 36.32
N THR A 117 -16.80 -34.67 35.60
CA THR A 117 -17.38 -36.02 35.43
C THR A 117 -17.25 -36.79 36.74
N GLU A 118 -18.29 -36.74 37.58
CA GLU A 118 -18.53 -37.80 38.55
C GLU A 118 -18.90 -39.09 37.82
N VAL A 119 -18.35 -40.23 38.27
CA VAL A 119 -18.72 -41.55 37.77
C VAL A 119 -19.95 -42.01 38.54
N ALA A 120 -21.08 -42.17 37.85
CA ALA A 120 -22.30 -42.75 38.39
C ALA A 120 -22.53 -44.18 37.85
N ASP A 121 -23.22 -45.00 38.64
CA ASP A 121 -23.40 -46.45 38.43
C ASP A 121 -23.97 -46.85 37.05
N PRO A 122 -23.50 -47.97 36.46
CA PRO A 122 -23.94 -48.45 35.16
C PRO A 122 -25.14 -49.40 35.24
N ASP A 123 -26.19 -49.09 36.03
CA ASP A 123 -27.37 -49.97 36.19
C ASP A 123 -28.69 -49.18 36.40
N ASN A 124 -29.04 -48.29 35.47
CA ASN A 124 -30.44 -47.96 35.10
C ASN A 124 -30.51 -46.83 34.05
N ALA A 125 -30.91 -47.16 32.80
CA ALA A 125 -31.81 -46.35 31.96
C ALA A 125 -31.92 -46.91 30.53
N LEU A 126 -32.97 -47.69 30.23
CA LEU A 126 -33.50 -47.72 28.87
C LEU A 126 -34.21 -46.38 28.61
N GLY A 127 -33.50 -45.42 28.03
CA GLY A 127 -34.04 -44.10 27.69
C GLY A 127 -33.36 -43.55 26.44
N THR A 128 -33.98 -43.75 25.27
CA THR A 128 -33.43 -43.31 23.99
C THR A 128 -33.55 -41.79 23.81
N THR A 129 -32.57 -41.03 24.28
CA THR A 129 -32.33 -39.66 23.79
C THR A 129 -31.67 -39.74 22.42
N LYS A 130 -32.45 -39.46 21.37
CA LYS A 130 -31.91 -39.25 20.03
C LYS A 130 -31.01 -38.02 20.04
N THR A 131 -29.74 -38.19 19.66
CA THR A 131 -28.94 -37.06 19.17
C THR A 131 -29.54 -36.64 17.83
N GLU A 132 -30.22 -35.50 17.79
CA GLU A 132 -30.70 -34.94 16.53
C GLU A 132 -29.52 -34.47 15.70
N THR A 133 -29.18 -35.25 14.66
CA THR A 133 -28.57 -34.69 13.46
C THR A 133 -29.49 -33.58 12.95
N PRO A 134 -28.97 -32.41 12.54
CA PRO A 134 -29.81 -31.35 11.97
C PRO A 134 -30.61 -31.94 10.79
N SER A 135 -31.89 -31.57 10.69
CA SER A 135 -32.69 -31.94 9.52
C SER A 135 -32.10 -31.31 8.27
N ILE A 136 -32.26 -31.97 7.13
CA ILE A 136 -31.79 -31.47 5.83
C ILE A 136 -32.34 -30.05 5.58
N ASP A 137 -33.63 -29.83 5.90
CA ASP A 137 -34.31 -28.54 5.85
C ASP A 137 -33.57 -27.40 6.62
N HIS A 138 -32.84 -27.73 7.69
CA HIS A 138 -32.10 -26.73 8.48
C HIS A 138 -30.77 -26.32 7.83
N GLU A 139 -30.10 -27.26 7.15
CA GLU A 139 -28.90 -26.99 6.37
C GLU A 139 -29.25 -26.18 5.11
N GLU A 140 -30.31 -26.57 4.39
CA GLU A 140 -30.83 -25.85 3.22
C GLU A 140 -31.24 -24.41 3.57
N ALA A 141 -31.97 -24.21 4.68
CA ALA A 141 -32.35 -22.87 5.15
C ALA A 141 -31.14 -22.01 5.55
N ALA A 142 -30.07 -22.61 6.08
CA ALA A 142 -28.83 -21.91 6.41
C ALA A 142 -28.07 -21.48 5.14
N VAL A 143 -27.98 -22.35 4.13
CA VAL A 143 -27.37 -22.05 2.83
C VAL A 143 -28.13 -20.93 2.12
N HIS A 144 -29.46 -20.97 2.08
CA HIS A 144 -30.26 -19.87 1.49
C HIS A 144 -30.01 -18.53 2.18
N ALA A 145 -30.01 -18.53 3.53
CA ALA A 145 -29.74 -17.34 4.32
C ALA A 145 -28.32 -16.80 4.10
N HIS A 146 -27.33 -17.68 3.93
CA HIS A 146 -25.97 -17.29 3.62
C HIS A 146 -25.85 -16.68 2.22
N LEU A 147 -26.32 -17.35 1.16
CA LEU A 147 -26.27 -16.84 -0.21
C LEU A 147 -27.03 -15.52 -0.38
N LYS A 148 -28.17 -15.36 0.31
CA LYS A 148 -28.92 -14.10 0.38
C LYS A 148 -28.13 -12.99 1.06
N THR A 149 -27.37 -13.31 2.10
CA THR A 149 -26.48 -12.36 2.79
C THR A 149 -25.29 -12.00 1.89
N PHE A 150 -24.65 -12.98 1.26
CA PHE A 150 -23.58 -12.80 0.29
C PHE A 150 -24.02 -11.88 -0.86
N LYS A 151 -25.19 -12.13 -1.46
CA LYS A 151 -25.79 -11.31 -2.53
C LYS A 151 -25.95 -9.84 -2.11
N ASN A 152 -26.49 -9.60 -0.91
CA ASN A 152 -26.72 -8.24 -0.40
C ASN A 152 -25.41 -7.49 -0.07
N LEU A 153 -24.37 -8.20 0.39
CA LEU A 153 -23.07 -7.60 0.71
C LEU A 153 -22.24 -7.32 -0.55
N HIS A 154 -22.36 -8.15 -1.60
CA HIS A 154 -21.58 -8.04 -2.84
C HIS A 154 -22.35 -7.41 -4.01
N GLU A 155 -23.50 -6.77 -3.77
CA GLU A 155 -24.33 -6.09 -4.81
C GLU A 155 -23.46 -5.13 -5.66
N TYR A 156 -22.63 -4.32 -4.99
CA TYR A 156 -21.82 -3.26 -5.57
C TYR A 156 -20.33 -3.59 -5.78
N ASP A 157 -19.86 -4.78 -5.35
CA ASP A 157 -18.47 -5.21 -5.56
C ASP A 157 -18.11 -5.17 -7.06
N LEU A 158 -16.99 -4.59 -7.46
CA LEU A 158 -16.58 -4.52 -8.88
C LEU A 158 -15.61 -5.63 -9.29
N SER A 159 -15.02 -6.32 -8.33
CA SER A 159 -14.07 -7.42 -8.51
C SER A 159 -14.77 -8.78 -8.60
N LEU A 160 -15.95 -8.95 -7.99
CA LEU A 160 -16.72 -10.19 -8.09
C LEU A 160 -17.20 -10.41 -9.55
N PRO A 161 -16.90 -11.57 -10.18
CA PRO A 161 -17.33 -11.87 -11.54
C PRO A 161 -18.83 -11.67 -11.75
N ALA A 162 -19.21 -11.07 -12.88
CA ALA A 162 -20.61 -10.81 -13.21
C ALA A 162 -21.42 -12.12 -13.24
N ASP A 163 -20.90 -13.13 -13.93
CA ASP A 163 -21.54 -14.44 -14.10
C ASP A 163 -21.82 -15.14 -12.75
N LEU A 164 -20.89 -15.03 -11.77
CA LEU A 164 -21.06 -15.59 -10.43
C LEU A 164 -22.14 -14.83 -9.63
N ARG A 165 -22.14 -13.50 -9.71
CA ARG A 165 -23.14 -12.66 -9.02
C ARG A 165 -24.54 -12.86 -9.59
N ASP A 166 -24.64 -12.96 -10.92
CA ASP A 166 -25.91 -13.18 -11.62
C ASP A 166 -26.42 -14.60 -11.35
N ALA A 167 -25.52 -15.61 -11.26
CA ALA A 167 -25.86 -16.98 -10.84
C ALA A 167 -26.41 -17.04 -9.41
N VAL A 168 -25.69 -16.49 -8.42
CA VAL A 168 -26.18 -16.37 -7.02
C VAL A 168 -27.47 -15.56 -6.96
N GLY A 169 -27.57 -14.51 -7.77
CA GLY A 169 -28.75 -13.68 -7.91
C GLY A 169 -29.99 -14.48 -8.30
N HIS A 170 -29.87 -15.29 -9.34
CA HIS A 170 -30.93 -16.11 -9.92
C HIS A 170 -31.29 -17.32 -9.05
N THR A 171 -30.32 -18.07 -8.53
CA THR A 171 -30.59 -19.26 -7.69
C THR A 171 -31.33 -18.88 -6.41
N THR A 172 -30.84 -17.86 -5.69
CA THR A 172 -31.47 -17.37 -4.44
C THR A 172 -32.87 -16.79 -4.65
N GLU A 173 -33.18 -16.28 -5.85
CA GLU A 173 -34.52 -15.78 -6.22
C GLU A 173 -35.47 -16.90 -6.66
N ALA A 174 -34.96 -17.90 -7.38
CA ALA A 174 -35.71 -19.09 -7.80
C ALA A 174 -35.89 -20.12 -6.67
N HIS A 175 -35.11 -19.99 -5.60
CA HIS A 175 -34.96 -20.96 -4.51
C HIS A 175 -34.56 -22.36 -5.00
N ASP A 176 -33.58 -22.41 -5.91
CA ASP A 176 -33.04 -23.65 -6.46
C ASP A 176 -32.03 -24.28 -5.47
N ILE A 177 -32.54 -25.11 -4.56
CA ILE A 177 -31.77 -25.79 -3.51
C ILE A 177 -30.50 -26.49 -4.04
N ALA A 178 -30.60 -27.17 -5.20
CA ALA A 178 -29.47 -27.88 -5.79
C ALA A 178 -28.42 -26.93 -6.39
N GLY A 179 -28.87 -25.83 -7.00
CA GLY A 179 -28.01 -24.75 -7.47
C GLY A 179 -27.35 -23.98 -6.32
N GLU A 180 -28.08 -23.73 -5.23
CA GLU A 180 -27.61 -23.07 -4.01
C GLU A 180 -26.50 -23.88 -3.33
N LEU A 181 -26.73 -25.17 -3.03
CA LEU A 181 -25.72 -26.06 -2.45
C LEU A 181 -24.44 -26.13 -3.31
N LYS A 182 -24.57 -26.14 -4.64
CA LYS A 182 -23.42 -26.17 -5.55
C LYS A 182 -22.63 -24.87 -5.53
N LEU A 183 -23.30 -23.71 -5.54
CA LEU A 183 -22.65 -22.40 -5.47
C LEU A 183 -21.98 -22.19 -4.11
N GLU A 184 -22.63 -22.60 -3.03
CA GLU A 184 -22.09 -22.55 -1.68
C GLU A 184 -20.78 -23.36 -1.59
N HIS A 185 -20.74 -24.55 -2.18
CA HIS A 185 -19.52 -25.37 -2.21
C HIS A 185 -18.41 -24.73 -3.05
N GLU A 186 -18.72 -24.11 -4.21
CA GLU A 186 -17.72 -23.41 -5.03
C GLU A 186 -17.14 -22.17 -4.32
N ILE A 187 -18.00 -21.37 -3.66
CA ILE A 187 -17.62 -20.16 -2.93
C ILE A 187 -16.81 -20.49 -1.67
N ASN A 188 -17.08 -21.64 -1.03
CA ASN A 188 -16.33 -22.08 0.14
C ASN A 188 -14.95 -22.66 -0.23
N ASP A 189 -14.87 -23.61 -1.16
CA ASP A 189 -13.64 -24.39 -1.43
C ASP A 189 -12.49 -23.56 -1.98
N ASN A 190 -12.81 -22.47 -2.66
CA ASN A 190 -11.84 -21.54 -3.23
C ASN A 190 -12.34 -20.10 -3.09
N SER A 191 -11.42 -19.15 -3.02
CA SER A 191 -11.78 -17.73 -3.02
C SER A 191 -12.67 -17.38 -4.22
N PRO A 192 -13.77 -16.61 -4.06
CA PRO A 192 -14.66 -16.26 -5.17
C PRO A 192 -14.01 -15.35 -6.23
N TYR A 193 -12.82 -14.80 -5.94
CA TYR A 193 -12.07 -13.92 -6.83
C TYR A 193 -11.03 -14.70 -7.67
N PRO A 194 -11.16 -14.74 -9.01
CA PRO A 194 -10.21 -15.43 -9.89
C PRO A 194 -8.75 -15.00 -9.72
N GLU A 195 -8.52 -13.71 -9.44
CA GLU A 195 -7.23 -13.10 -9.16
C GLU A 195 -6.53 -13.77 -7.98
N VAL A 196 -7.27 -14.00 -6.88
CA VAL A 196 -6.77 -14.68 -5.68
C VAL A 196 -6.53 -16.16 -5.98
N ARG A 197 -7.45 -16.84 -6.69
CA ARG A 197 -7.29 -18.25 -7.11
C ARG A 197 -6.04 -18.49 -7.98
N ALA A 198 -5.65 -17.52 -8.81
CA ALA A 198 -4.48 -17.60 -9.67
C ALA A 198 -3.14 -17.45 -8.91
N ALA A 199 -3.14 -16.67 -7.83
CA ALA A 199 -1.94 -16.22 -7.13
C ALA A 199 -1.78 -16.75 -5.69
N VAL A 200 -2.78 -17.41 -5.11
CA VAL A 200 -2.78 -17.91 -3.71
C VAL A 200 -3.31 -19.34 -3.62
N ARG A 201 -2.58 -20.22 -2.94
CA ARG A 201 -3.01 -21.62 -2.71
C ARG A 201 -4.13 -21.69 -1.67
N ASN A 202 -5.12 -22.56 -1.90
CA ASN A 202 -6.23 -22.86 -0.98
C ASN A 202 -5.87 -23.86 0.14
N TYR A 203 -4.58 -24.12 0.36
CA TYR A 203 -4.06 -24.93 1.47
C TYR A 203 -2.87 -24.24 2.16
N ASP A 204 -2.37 -24.84 3.24
CA ASP A 204 -1.19 -24.40 3.99
C ASP A 204 -0.12 -25.48 3.99
N ASP A 205 1.04 -25.20 3.37
CA ASP A 205 2.23 -26.06 3.33
C ASP A 205 2.88 -26.27 4.72
N GLY A 206 2.47 -25.51 5.74
CA GLY A 206 2.95 -25.66 7.12
C GLY A 206 4.32 -25.01 7.37
N GLY A 207 5.08 -25.58 8.30
CA GLY A 207 6.43 -25.11 8.67
C GLY A 207 6.47 -23.95 9.69
N PRO A 208 7.63 -23.72 10.33
CA PRO A 208 7.85 -22.63 11.27
C PRO A 208 7.96 -21.27 10.56
N ALA A 209 7.45 -20.20 11.15
CA ALA A 209 7.55 -18.84 10.61
C ALA A 209 8.50 -17.94 11.43
N ASN A 210 8.40 -18.02 12.77
CA ASN A 210 9.19 -17.22 13.70
C ASN A 210 10.50 -17.96 14.03
N THR A 211 11.58 -17.65 13.32
CA THR A 211 12.87 -18.37 13.42
C THR A 211 14.04 -17.41 13.51
N VAL A 212 15.14 -17.84 14.16
CA VAL A 212 16.37 -17.02 14.27
C VAL A 212 16.89 -16.64 12.87
N ARG A 213 16.86 -17.59 11.93
CA ARG A 213 17.18 -17.38 10.51
C ARG A 213 16.38 -16.23 9.89
N ALA A 214 15.05 -16.22 10.08
CA ALA A 214 14.19 -15.17 9.52
C ALA A 214 14.48 -13.79 10.12
N TRP A 215 14.72 -13.72 11.43
CA TRP A 215 15.08 -12.46 12.10
C TRP A 215 16.45 -11.91 11.68
N VAL A 216 17.48 -12.75 11.61
CA VAL A 216 18.84 -12.30 11.24
C VAL A 216 18.87 -11.84 9.78
N ILE A 217 18.33 -12.64 8.85
CA ILE A 217 18.30 -12.27 7.42
C ILE A 217 17.43 -11.02 7.23
N GLY A 218 16.25 -10.97 7.86
CA GLY A 218 15.34 -9.83 7.79
C GLY A 218 16.00 -8.53 8.26
N LEU A 219 16.53 -8.48 9.48
CA LEU A 219 17.13 -7.26 10.02
C LEU A 219 18.39 -6.82 9.26
N VAL A 220 19.21 -7.75 8.76
CA VAL A 220 20.38 -7.39 7.91
C VAL A 220 19.93 -6.78 6.59
N LEU A 221 18.96 -7.39 5.89
CA LEU A 221 18.44 -6.85 4.63
C LEU A 221 17.72 -5.51 4.83
N VAL A 222 16.94 -5.37 5.91
CA VAL A 222 16.34 -4.07 6.30
C VAL A 222 17.41 -3.02 6.51
N THR A 223 18.49 -3.33 7.24
CA THR A 223 19.58 -2.36 7.51
C THR A 223 20.19 -1.84 6.22
N ILE A 224 20.53 -2.75 5.29
CA ILE A 224 21.15 -2.41 4.01
C ILE A 224 20.17 -1.62 3.12
N ALA A 225 18.95 -2.15 2.93
CA ALA A 225 18.01 -1.57 1.98
C ALA A 225 17.42 -0.23 2.46
N SER A 226 17.13 -0.08 3.76
CA SER A 226 16.64 1.19 4.31
C SER A 226 17.72 2.28 4.27
N GLY A 227 18.97 1.94 4.66
CA GLY A 227 20.10 2.86 4.56
C GLY A 227 20.42 3.28 3.11
N LEU A 228 20.41 2.36 2.15
CA LEU A 228 20.59 2.68 0.73
C LEU A 228 19.46 3.58 0.21
N ASN A 229 18.20 3.26 0.53
CA ASN A 229 17.06 4.11 0.16
C ASN A 229 17.21 5.52 0.75
N GLN A 230 17.52 5.64 2.04
CA GLN A 230 17.71 6.96 2.66
C GLN A 230 18.80 7.79 1.96
N LEU A 231 19.90 7.16 1.54
CA LEU A 231 20.94 7.84 0.79
C LEU A 231 20.47 8.27 -0.61
N PHE A 232 19.77 7.40 -1.33
CA PHE A 232 19.29 7.68 -2.68
C PHE A 232 18.18 8.74 -2.73
N PHE A 233 17.33 8.83 -1.70
CA PHE A 233 16.28 9.85 -1.59
C PHE A 233 16.82 11.28 -1.39
N LEU A 234 18.04 11.44 -0.87
CA LEU A 234 18.71 12.74 -0.77
C LEU A 234 19.29 13.22 -2.12
N ARG A 235 19.30 12.36 -3.14
CA ARG A 235 19.93 12.59 -4.46
C ARG A 235 18.91 12.78 -5.57
N TYR A 236 19.31 13.50 -6.62
CA TYR A 236 18.61 13.56 -7.90
C TYR A 236 19.51 13.03 -9.05
N PRO A 237 18.98 12.22 -9.99
CA PRO A 237 17.67 11.55 -9.91
C PRO A 237 17.62 10.60 -8.70
N SER A 238 16.46 10.55 -8.05
CA SER A 238 16.21 9.72 -6.87
C SER A 238 15.81 8.30 -7.28
N PHE A 239 16.37 7.29 -6.61
CA PHE A 239 16.07 5.88 -6.85
C PHE A 239 15.59 5.20 -5.56
N SER A 240 14.73 4.20 -5.66
CA SER A 240 14.19 3.46 -4.52
C SER A 240 14.25 1.94 -4.75
N LEU A 241 14.88 1.22 -3.82
CA LEU A 241 14.83 -0.23 -3.71
C LEU A 241 13.44 -0.64 -3.25
N ASN A 242 12.80 -1.53 -3.99
CA ASN A 242 11.58 -2.20 -3.56
C ASN A 242 11.89 -3.48 -2.76
N SER A 243 10.87 -4.04 -2.10
CA SER A 243 11.00 -5.24 -1.29
C SER A 243 11.12 -6.55 -2.09
N LEU A 244 10.77 -6.56 -3.40
CA LEU A 244 10.99 -7.71 -4.29
C LEU A 244 12.48 -8.07 -4.39
N ILE A 245 13.37 -7.07 -4.30
CA ILE A 245 14.82 -7.29 -4.25
C ILE A 245 15.20 -8.06 -2.98
N CYS A 246 14.68 -7.65 -1.81
CA CYS A 246 14.88 -8.36 -0.56
C CYS A 246 14.30 -9.78 -0.61
N GLN A 247 13.14 -9.98 -1.25
CA GLN A 247 12.55 -11.30 -1.50
C GLN A 247 13.42 -12.17 -2.42
N LEU A 248 14.02 -11.62 -3.48
CA LEU A 248 14.95 -12.41 -4.30
C LEU A 248 16.20 -12.80 -3.51
N VAL A 249 16.84 -11.83 -2.84
CA VAL A 249 18.12 -12.01 -2.15
C VAL A 249 17.99 -12.89 -0.90
N ALA A 250 16.85 -12.85 -0.20
CA ALA A 250 16.58 -13.70 0.95
C ALA A 250 16.52 -15.19 0.59
N TYR A 251 16.11 -15.55 -0.63
CA TYR A 251 15.98 -16.95 -1.04
C TYR A 251 17.31 -17.75 -1.06
N PRO A 252 18.37 -17.35 -1.80
CA PRO A 252 19.64 -18.05 -1.78
C PRO A 252 20.31 -17.99 -0.40
N ILE A 253 20.18 -16.88 0.34
CA ILE A 253 20.74 -16.76 1.71
C ILE A 253 20.02 -17.73 2.67
N GLY A 254 18.69 -17.82 2.63
CA GLY A 254 17.91 -18.76 3.44
C GLY A 254 18.24 -20.22 3.13
N CYS A 255 18.38 -20.56 1.85
CA CYS A 255 18.81 -21.89 1.39
C CYS A 255 20.26 -22.22 1.79
N ALA A 256 21.18 -21.25 1.74
CA ALA A 256 22.56 -21.41 2.21
C ALA A 256 22.61 -21.62 3.73
N TRP A 257 21.88 -20.81 4.50
CA TRP A 257 21.75 -20.95 5.96
C TRP A 257 21.19 -22.33 6.34
N ALA A 258 20.16 -22.81 5.64
CA ALA A 258 19.60 -24.14 5.85
C ALA A 258 20.62 -25.28 5.64
N ARG A 259 21.61 -25.07 4.76
CA ARG A 259 22.65 -26.07 4.41
C ARG A 259 23.90 -25.98 5.28
N TRP A 260 24.28 -24.81 5.76
CA TRP A 260 25.57 -24.58 6.43
C TRP A 260 25.49 -24.25 7.92
N MET A 261 24.36 -23.73 8.42
CA MET A 261 24.25 -23.40 9.84
C MET A 261 24.04 -24.68 10.68
N PRO A 262 24.83 -24.95 11.73
CA PRO A 262 24.61 -26.09 12.61
C PRO A 262 23.28 -25.98 13.35
N GLU A 263 22.62 -27.12 13.59
CA GLU A 263 21.40 -27.19 14.40
C GLU A 263 21.77 -27.20 15.89
N HIS A 264 21.58 -26.05 16.55
CA HIS A 264 21.63 -25.89 17.99
C HIS A 264 20.29 -25.38 18.49
N GLU A 265 19.82 -25.97 19.59
CA GLU A 265 18.69 -25.44 20.36
C GLU A 265 19.23 -24.62 21.54
N PHE A 266 18.67 -23.43 21.75
CA PHE A 266 18.95 -22.61 22.93
C PHE A 266 17.67 -22.02 23.50
N ASN A 267 17.64 -21.86 24.82
CA ASN A 267 16.50 -21.30 25.53
C ASN A 267 16.77 -19.81 25.80
N TRP A 268 15.93 -18.92 25.28
CA TRP A 268 16.04 -17.48 25.51
C TRP A 268 14.68 -16.90 25.91
N PHE A 269 14.62 -16.24 27.06
CA PHE A 269 13.37 -15.76 27.69
C PHE A 269 12.26 -16.83 27.78
N GLY A 270 12.62 -18.08 28.10
CA GLY A 270 11.68 -19.20 28.22
C GLY A 270 11.16 -19.75 26.89
N LEU A 271 11.55 -19.17 25.75
CA LEU A 271 11.26 -19.69 24.42
C LEU A 271 12.41 -20.57 23.94
N LYS A 272 12.08 -21.72 23.34
CA LYS A 272 13.04 -22.59 22.67
C LYS A 272 13.30 -22.08 21.24
N TRP A 273 14.54 -21.74 20.94
CA TRP A 273 14.95 -21.27 19.62
C TRP A 273 15.89 -22.29 18.96
N LYS A 274 15.67 -22.56 17.67
CA LYS A 274 16.62 -23.31 16.82
C LYS A 274 17.41 -22.35 15.94
N THR A 275 18.73 -22.52 15.88
CA THR A 275 19.62 -21.78 14.94
C THR A 275 19.37 -22.18 13.49
N ASN A 276 19.10 -23.47 13.24
CA ASN A 276 18.67 -24.00 11.96
C ASN A 276 17.37 -24.81 12.15
N PRO A 277 16.20 -24.28 11.74
CA PRO A 277 14.91 -24.96 11.88
C PRO A 277 14.60 -25.93 10.72
N GLY A 278 15.62 -26.33 9.95
CA GLY A 278 15.48 -27.22 8.79
C GLY A 278 15.39 -26.47 7.45
N LYS A 279 14.76 -27.08 6.44
CA LYS A 279 14.61 -26.51 5.08
C LYS A 279 13.98 -25.11 5.14
N PHE A 280 14.53 -24.17 4.37
CA PHE A 280 13.99 -22.82 4.27
C PHE A 280 12.60 -22.86 3.63
N ASN A 281 11.60 -22.30 4.31
CA ASN A 281 10.20 -22.40 3.91
C ASN A 281 9.58 -21.04 3.56
N MET A 282 8.40 -21.08 2.96
CA MET A 282 7.69 -19.89 2.48
C MET A 282 7.27 -18.91 3.58
N LYS A 283 7.05 -19.37 4.83
CA LYS A 283 6.62 -18.52 5.95
C LYS A 283 7.78 -17.74 6.56
N GLU A 284 8.93 -18.38 6.74
CA GLU A 284 10.18 -17.66 7.07
C GLU A 284 10.50 -16.63 6.00
N HIS A 285 10.34 -17.02 4.72
CA HIS A 285 10.57 -16.12 3.61
C HIS A 285 9.61 -14.92 3.62
N THR A 286 8.33 -15.16 3.89
CA THR A 286 7.32 -14.09 4.03
C THR A 286 7.66 -13.14 5.17
N ILE A 287 8.09 -13.67 6.33
CA ILE A 287 8.51 -12.85 7.47
C ILE A 287 9.69 -11.93 7.10
N ILE A 288 10.70 -12.45 6.40
CA ILE A 288 11.85 -11.63 5.91
C ILE A 288 11.37 -10.52 4.97
N THR A 289 10.54 -10.85 3.98
CA THR A 289 10.05 -9.85 3.01
C THR A 289 9.13 -8.83 3.65
N VAL A 290 8.31 -9.20 4.64
CA VAL A 290 7.41 -8.27 5.35
C VAL A 290 8.20 -7.28 6.20
N MET A 291 9.31 -7.67 6.82
CA MET A 291 10.24 -6.71 7.46
C MET A 291 10.77 -5.68 6.45
N ALA A 292 11.02 -6.09 5.20
CA ALA A 292 11.42 -5.18 4.12
C ALA A 292 10.24 -4.33 3.59
N ASN A 293 9.03 -4.89 3.43
CA ASN A 293 7.84 -4.14 2.98
C ASN A 293 7.59 -2.94 3.88
N CYS A 294 7.45 -3.15 5.19
CA CYS A 294 7.09 -2.11 6.15
C CYS A 294 8.17 -1.02 6.35
N THR A 295 9.37 -1.21 5.76
CA THR A 295 10.52 -0.29 5.87
C THR A 295 10.92 0.35 4.54
N LEU A 296 10.57 -0.26 3.40
CA LEU A 296 10.90 0.20 2.04
C LEU A 296 9.68 0.69 1.24
N SER A 297 8.45 0.44 1.69
CA SER A 297 7.24 0.88 0.98
C SER A 297 6.90 2.35 1.26
N GLY A 298 6.97 3.17 0.21
CA GLY A 298 6.72 4.61 0.23
C GLY A 298 7.98 5.47 0.28
N PRO A 299 7.86 6.81 0.32
CA PRO A 299 9.00 7.68 0.62
C PRO A 299 9.56 7.33 2.01
N VAL A 300 10.89 7.28 2.13
CA VAL A 300 11.58 6.84 3.34
C VAL A 300 11.11 7.68 4.53
N ALA A 301 10.35 7.05 5.43
CA ALA A 301 9.65 7.62 6.59
C ALA A 301 9.35 9.13 6.49
N TYR A 302 8.10 9.52 6.20
CA TYR A 302 7.69 10.91 5.90
C TYR A 302 8.20 12.00 6.87
N SER A 303 8.47 11.66 8.13
CA SER A 303 9.20 12.48 9.09
C SER A 303 10.55 13.02 8.56
N LEU A 304 11.27 12.25 7.76
CA LEU A 304 12.60 12.56 7.23
C LEU A 304 12.53 13.65 6.16
N ASP A 305 11.50 13.67 5.30
CA ASP A 305 11.26 14.80 4.39
C ASP A 305 11.10 16.12 5.17
N THR A 306 10.45 16.05 6.34
CA THR A 306 10.32 17.20 7.26
C THR A 306 11.65 17.55 7.92
N ILE A 307 12.44 16.58 8.39
CA ILE A 307 13.74 16.84 9.01
C ILE A 307 14.75 17.40 7.98
N VAL A 308 14.76 16.86 6.76
CA VAL A 308 15.57 17.36 5.64
C VAL A 308 15.13 18.78 5.26
N ALA A 309 13.83 19.11 5.30
CA ALA A 309 13.38 20.48 5.08
C ALA A 309 13.85 21.44 6.19
N LEU A 310 13.76 21.00 7.46
CA LEU A 310 14.23 21.77 8.61
C LEU A 310 15.75 22.03 8.55
N LYS A 311 16.57 20.99 8.36
CA LYS A 311 18.04 21.09 8.29
C LYS A 311 18.53 21.73 6.99
N GLY A 312 18.05 21.25 5.85
CA GLY A 312 18.55 21.58 4.52
C GLY A 312 18.14 22.98 4.05
N PHE A 313 16.88 23.36 4.23
CA PHE A 313 16.33 24.61 3.68
C PHE A 313 16.03 25.67 4.75
N TYR A 314 15.42 25.29 5.88
CA TYR A 314 15.19 26.22 7.00
C TYR A 314 16.41 26.42 7.92
N LYS A 315 17.48 25.64 7.74
CA LYS A 315 18.72 25.67 8.54
C LYS A 315 18.49 25.56 10.07
N LYS A 316 17.41 24.91 10.50
CA LYS A 316 17.07 24.64 11.92
C LYS A 316 17.34 23.18 12.25
N ASP A 317 18.27 22.91 13.17
CA ASP A 317 18.47 21.59 13.77
C ASP A 317 17.74 21.50 15.12
N LEU A 318 17.00 20.40 15.34
CA LEU A 318 16.33 20.08 16.61
C LEU A 318 17.00 18.90 17.35
N GLY A 319 18.09 18.36 16.78
CA GLY A 319 18.95 17.33 17.36
C GLY A 319 18.47 15.89 17.15
N TRP A 320 19.39 14.95 17.37
CA TRP A 320 19.19 13.51 17.22
C TRP A 320 17.96 12.98 18.01
N GLY A 321 17.73 13.49 19.22
CA GLY A 321 16.59 13.08 20.05
C GLY A 321 15.25 13.39 19.39
N PHE A 322 15.10 14.58 18.78
CA PHE A 322 13.91 14.92 18.00
C PHE A 322 13.78 14.01 16.79
N ASN A 323 14.85 13.83 16.02
CA ASN A 323 14.82 13.10 14.74
C ASN A 323 14.42 11.62 14.94
N ILE A 324 14.99 10.95 15.96
CA ILE A 324 14.64 9.56 16.30
C ILE A 324 13.21 9.46 16.83
N LEU A 325 12.84 10.29 17.82
CA LEU A 325 11.52 10.20 18.44
C LEU A 325 10.39 10.53 17.46
N PHE A 326 10.56 11.55 16.63
CA PHE A 326 9.60 11.95 15.59
C PHE A 326 9.44 10.87 14.53
N THR A 327 10.54 10.28 14.06
CA THR A 327 10.49 9.21 13.05
C THR A 327 9.84 7.94 13.58
N ILE A 328 10.20 7.50 14.80
CA ILE A 328 9.59 6.30 15.40
C ILE A 328 8.10 6.52 15.72
N SER A 329 7.74 7.64 16.35
CA SER A 329 6.34 7.92 16.70
C SER A 329 5.46 8.00 15.45
N GLN A 330 5.90 8.72 14.41
CA GLN A 330 5.16 8.86 13.16
C GLN A 330 5.00 7.53 12.42
N GLN A 331 6.05 6.72 12.31
CA GLN A 331 5.99 5.47 11.54
C GLN A 331 5.13 4.40 12.22
N VAL A 332 5.11 4.35 13.55
CA VAL A 332 4.48 3.25 14.31
C VAL A 332 3.06 3.58 14.80
N ILE A 333 2.70 4.85 14.98
CA ILE A 333 1.35 5.23 15.48
C ILE A 333 0.20 4.72 14.58
N GLY A 334 0.44 4.65 13.25
CA GLY A 334 -0.51 4.10 12.28
C GLY A 334 -0.84 2.62 12.49
N TYR A 335 0.06 1.83 13.10
CA TYR A 335 -0.13 0.39 13.30
C TYR A 335 -1.23 0.12 14.34
N GLY A 336 -1.37 1.02 15.32
CA GLY A 336 -2.45 0.97 16.29
C GLY A 336 -3.84 1.16 15.67
N LEU A 337 -3.97 2.08 14.70
CA LEU A 337 -5.19 2.27 13.92
C LEU A 337 -5.48 1.07 13.00
N ALA A 338 -4.44 0.53 12.37
CA ALA A 338 -4.54 -0.64 11.51
C ALA A 338 -5.14 -1.86 12.21
N GLY A 339 -4.76 -2.10 13.47
CA GLY A 339 -5.30 -3.17 14.31
C GLY A 339 -6.83 -3.19 14.40
N ILE A 340 -7.43 -2.01 14.57
CA ILE A 340 -8.89 -1.80 14.64
C ILE A 340 -9.55 -2.02 13.27
N CYS A 341 -8.81 -1.73 12.19
CA CYS A 341 -9.27 -1.79 10.81
C CYS A 341 -9.19 -3.18 10.17
N ARG A 342 -8.46 -4.14 10.77
CA ARG A 342 -8.29 -5.53 10.26
C ARG A 342 -9.60 -6.22 9.88
N ARG A 343 -10.67 -5.99 10.65
CA ARG A 343 -12.01 -6.54 10.40
C ARG A 343 -12.69 -6.03 9.14
N PHE A 344 -12.33 -4.84 8.67
CA PHE A 344 -12.85 -4.22 7.46
C PHE A 344 -11.92 -4.45 6.26
N LEU A 345 -10.61 -4.54 6.50
CA LEU A 345 -9.59 -4.46 5.43
C LEU A 345 -8.77 -5.74 5.21
N VAL A 346 -8.77 -6.72 6.13
CA VAL A 346 -7.97 -7.95 6.02
C VAL A 346 -8.85 -9.19 5.95
N TRP A 347 -9.82 -9.31 6.86
CA TRP A 347 -10.67 -10.49 6.98
C TRP A 347 -11.68 -10.72 5.84
N PRO A 348 -12.28 -9.70 5.19
CA PRO A 348 -13.19 -9.92 4.06
C PRO A 348 -12.48 -10.48 2.83
N ALA A 349 -13.18 -11.31 2.06
CA ALA A 349 -12.68 -11.85 0.80
C ALA A 349 -12.45 -10.74 -0.25
N ALA A 350 -13.41 -9.81 -0.35
CA ALA A 350 -13.42 -8.67 -1.28
C ALA A 350 -12.20 -7.74 -1.16
N MET A 351 -11.52 -7.72 -0.01
CA MET A 351 -10.31 -6.95 0.20
C MET A 351 -9.10 -7.74 -0.34
N ILE A 352 -8.91 -7.69 -1.66
CA ILE A 352 -7.95 -8.52 -2.41
C ILE A 352 -6.49 -8.06 -2.19
N TRP A 353 -6.26 -6.76 -2.07
CA TRP A 353 -4.92 -6.14 -2.10
C TRP A 353 -4.04 -6.66 -3.26
N PRO A 354 -4.41 -6.40 -4.53
CA PRO A 354 -3.79 -7.06 -5.68
C PRO A 354 -2.25 -6.95 -5.77
N THR A 355 -1.62 -5.92 -5.19
CA THR A 355 -0.14 -5.82 -5.09
C THR A 355 0.47 -7.02 -4.34
N ASN A 356 -0.23 -7.56 -3.33
CA ASN A 356 0.25 -8.74 -2.61
C ASN A 356 0.30 -10.00 -3.48
N LEU A 357 -0.53 -10.07 -4.54
CA LEU A 357 -0.60 -11.23 -5.44
C LEU A 357 0.69 -11.37 -6.29
N VAL A 358 1.43 -10.27 -6.48
CA VAL A 358 2.80 -10.30 -7.05
C VAL A 358 3.75 -10.99 -6.08
N ASN A 359 3.78 -10.54 -4.81
CA ASN A 359 4.63 -11.14 -3.77
C ASN A 359 4.33 -12.64 -3.58
N THR A 360 3.06 -13.05 -3.49
CA THR A 360 2.68 -14.47 -3.36
C THR A 360 3.11 -15.29 -4.58
N SER A 361 2.89 -14.77 -5.79
CA SER A 361 3.31 -15.43 -7.04
C SER A 361 4.82 -15.64 -7.13
N VAL A 362 5.61 -14.64 -6.71
CA VAL A 362 7.08 -14.74 -6.65
C VAL A 362 7.53 -15.73 -5.56
N PHE A 363 6.89 -15.77 -4.37
CA PHE A 363 7.20 -16.79 -3.37
C PHE A 363 6.96 -18.21 -3.90
N TYR A 364 5.83 -18.45 -4.58
CA TYR A 364 5.54 -19.75 -5.17
C TYR A 364 6.52 -20.09 -6.29
N ALA A 365 6.89 -19.13 -7.15
CA ALA A 365 7.86 -19.36 -8.21
C ALA A 365 9.27 -19.69 -7.70
N LEU A 366 9.71 -19.11 -6.56
CA LEU A 366 11.01 -19.39 -5.95
C LEU A 366 11.03 -20.73 -5.18
N HIS A 367 9.93 -21.13 -4.54
CA HIS A 367 9.87 -22.37 -3.75
C HIS A 367 9.37 -23.60 -4.53
N ASP A 368 8.65 -23.42 -5.64
CA ASP A 368 8.11 -24.50 -6.48
C ASP A 368 8.74 -24.54 -7.88
N HIS A 369 9.66 -25.48 -8.06
CA HIS A 369 10.41 -25.69 -9.30
C HIS A 369 9.73 -26.63 -10.31
N ARG A 370 8.47 -27.05 -10.07
CA ARG A 370 7.77 -27.96 -10.99
C ARG A 370 7.52 -27.33 -12.36
N GLY A 371 7.44 -28.19 -13.38
CA GLY A 371 7.04 -27.80 -14.73
C GLY A 371 5.59 -27.31 -14.75
N SER A 372 5.30 -26.38 -15.65
CA SER A 372 3.94 -25.89 -15.87
C SER A 372 3.18 -26.84 -16.78
N ASP A 373 1.93 -27.14 -16.44
CA ASP A 373 1.03 -27.99 -17.23
C ASP A 373 0.57 -27.26 -18.51
N PRO A 374 0.96 -27.75 -19.72
CA PRO A 374 0.62 -27.10 -20.99
C PRO A 374 -0.89 -26.97 -21.25
N GLU A 375 -1.71 -27.87 -20.74
CA GLU A 375 -3.18 -27.82 -20.93
C GLU A 375 -3.77 -26.62 -20.19
N ARG A 376 -3.22 -26.30 -19.01
CA ARG A 376 -3.65 -25.18 -18.15
C ARG A 376 -3.01 -23.84 -18.48
N THR A 377 -2.01 -23.80 -19.37
CA THR A 377 -1.21 -22.61 -19.68
C THR A 377 -1.29 -22.17 -21.15
N ASN A 378 -2.28 -22.66 -21.90
CA ASN A 378 -2.41 -22.41 -23.35
C ASN A 378 -1.18 -22.88 -24.15
N GLY A 379 -0.62 -24.05 -23.82
CA GLY A 379 0.50 -24.69 -24.52
C GLY A 379 1.90 -24.36 -23.97
N TRP A 380 2.02 -23.57 -22.90
CA TRP A 380 3.31 -23.15 -22.34
C TRP A 380 3.85 -24.12 -21.28
N SER A 381 4.88 -24.89 -21.62
CA SER A 381 5.54 -25.87 -20.74
C SER A 381 6.63 -25.28 -19.80
N VAL A 382 6.95 -23.99 -19.91
CA VAL A 382 8.03 -23.36 -19.13
C VAL A 382 7.62 -23.22 -17.66
N GLY A 383 8.27 -23.96 -16.76
CA GLY A 383 8.03 -23.87 -15.32
C GLY A 383 8.19 -22.44 -14.77
N ARG A 384 7.34 -22.06 -13.80
CA ARG A 384 7.26 -20.70 -13.22
C ARG A 384 8.64 -20.11 -12.87
N TYR A 385 9.48 -20.83 -12.12
CA TYR A 385 10.83 -20.38 -11.77
C TYR A 385 11.69 -19.98 -12.99
N ARG A 386 11.71 -20.81 -14.04
CA ARG A 386 12.48 -20.55 -15.26
C ARG A 386 11.95 -19.35 -16.02
N TYR A 387 10.61 -19.25 -16.14
CA TYR A 387 9.97 -18.09 -16.76
C TYR A 387 10.35 -16.79 -16.05
N PHE A 388 10.27 -16.76 -14.72
CA PHE A 388 10.66 -15.61 -13.90
C PHE A 388 12.09 -15.17 -14.17
N LEU A 389 13.07 -16.10 -14.12
CA LEU A 389 14.47 -15.77 -14.40
C LEU A 389 14.70 -15.23 -15.82
N TYR A 390 13.99 -15.75 -16.82
CA TYR A 390 14.08 -15.23 -18.19
C TYR A 390 13.53 -13.79 -18.30
N VAL A 391 12.45 -13.45 -17.59
CA VAL A 391 11.93 -12.07 -17.54
C VAL A 391 12.88 -11.15 -16.78
N VAL A 392 13.43 -11.58 -15.64
CA VAL A 392 14.41 -10.79 -14.86
C VAL A 392 15.65 -10.49 -15.70
N LEU A 393 16.23 -11.50 -16.37
CA LEU A 393 17.42 -11.31 -17.20
C LEU A 393 17.12 -10.45 -18.44
N GLY A 394 15.96 -10.68 -19.09
CA GLY A 394 15.53 -9.88 -20.25
C GLY A 394 15.33 -8.41 -19.87
N SER A 395 14.63 -8.14 -18.76
CA SER A 395 14.44 -6.79 -18.22
C SER A 395 15.78 -6.16 -17.83
N PHE A 396 16.66 -6.89 -17.12
CA PHE A 396 17.98 -6.40 -16.75
C PHE A 396 18.82 -5.98 -17.95
N CYS A 397 18.89 -6.80 -19.00
CA CYS A 397 19.64 -6.49 -20.21
C CYS A 397 19.01 -5.36 -21.03
N TYR A 398 17.67 -5.28 -21.05
CA TYR A 398 16.96 -4.27 -21.84
C TYR A 398 17.11 -2.86 -21.27
N HIS A 399 17.01 -2.65 -19.95
CA HIS A 399 16.94 -1.31 -19.37
C HIS A 399 18.23 -0.48 -19.48
N TRP A 400 19.38 -1.09 -19.78
CA TRP A 400 20.59 -0.35 -20.19
C TRP A 400 20.38 0.52 -21.42
N PHE A 401 19.43 0.17 -22.29
CA PHE A 401 19.09 0.94 -23.48
C PHE A 401 18.36 2.25 -23.14
N PRO A 402 17.13 2.26 -22.60
CA PRO A 402 16.44 3.50 -22.25
C PRO A 402 17.20 4.34 -21.20
N GLU A 403 17.76 3.73 -20.16
CA GLU A 403 18.32 4.49 -19.01
C GLU A 403 19.71 5.10 -19.26
N LEU A 404 20.47 4.59 -20.25
CA LEU A 404 21.87 5.01 -20.44
C LEU A 404 22.28 5.17 -21.90
N ILE A 405 22.04 4.17 -22.75
CA ILE A 405 22.56 4.16 -24.12
C ILE A 405 21.71 5.03 -25.06
N ALA A 406 20.39 5.04 -24.88
CA ALA A 406 19.41 5.62 -25.80
C ALA A 406 18.19 6.26 -25.06
N PRO A 407 18.39 7.36 -24.31
CA PRO A 407 17.32 8.02 -23.52
C PRO A 407 16.06 8.45 -24.29
N PHE A 408 16.15 8.64 -25.61
CA PHE A 408 14.97 8.90 -26.46
C PHE A 408 13.93 7.76 -26.44
N LEU A 409 14.28 6.55 -25.97
CA LEU A 409 13.35 5.44 -25.78
C LEU A 409 12.48 5.61 -24.52
N SER A 410 12.97 6.29 -23.48
CA SER A 410 12.20 6.59 -22.26
C SER A 410 11.13 7.65 -22.53
N VAL A 411 11.47 8.71 -23.26
CA VAL A 411 10.55 9.78 -23.65
C VAL A 411 10.55 9.93 -25.17
N PHE A 412 9.72 9.14 -25.87
CA PHE A 412 9.68 9.10 -27.33
C PHE A 412 8.83 10.25 -27.92
N ALA A 413 9.16 11.49 -27.56
CA ALA A 413 8.43 12.70 -27.93
C ALA A 413 8.83 13.22 -29.34
N PHE A 414 8.78 12.37 -30.37
CA PHE A 414 9.35 12.68 -31.70
C PHE A 414 8.85 13.99 -32.34
N VAL A 415 7.65 14.46 -31.99
CA VAL A 415 7.08 15.74 -32.47
C VAL A 415 7.87 16.95 -31.93
N THR A 416 8.41 16.89 -30.71
CA THR A 416 9.24 17.99 -30.17
C THR A 416 10.59 18.03 -30.86
N TRP A 417 11.16 16.89 -31.28
CA TRP A 417 12.42 16.84 -32.03
C TRP A 417 12.31 17.49 -33.42
N ILE A 418 11.12 17.49 -34.04
CA ILE A 418 10.87 18.15 -35.33
C ILE A 418 10.89 19.69 -35.18
N LYS A 419 10.44 20.23 -34.03
CA LYS A 419 10.40 21.68 -33.79
C LYS A 419 10.72 22.02 -32.31
N PRO A 420 11.99 21.84 -31.89
CA PRO A 420 12.38 21.87 -30.47
C PRO A 420 12.11 23.22 -29.79
N ASN A 421 12.21 24.32 -30.54
CA ASN A 421 12.11 25.68 -30.02
C ASN A 421 10.68 26.28 -30.05
N SER A 422 9.63 25.45 -30.20
CA SER A 422 8.24 25.93 -30.28
C SER A 422 7.50 25.65 -28.96
N PRO A 423 7.16 26.66 -28.13
CA PRO A 423 6.57 26.44 -26.81
C PRO A 423 5.31 25.56 -26.86
N VAL A 424 4.33 25.91 -27.70
CA VAL A 424 3.06 25.17 -27.83
C VAL A 424 3.27 23.68 -28.20
N ILE A 425 4.25 23.35 -29.04
CA ILE A 425 4.49 21.94 -29.42
C ILE A 425 5.11 21.17 -28.25
N ASN A 426 6.03 21.78 -27.50
CA ASN A 426 6.61 21.16 -26.32
C ASN A 426 5.56 21.02 -25.20
N GLN A 427 4.71 22.01 -24.99
CA GLN A 427 3.60 21.94 -24.03
C GLN A 427 2.60 20.81 -24.36
N LEU A 428 2.27 20.58 -25.63
CA LEU A 428 1.28 19.57 -26.03
C LEU A 428 1.87 18.16 -26.20
N PHE A 429 3.05 18.04 -26.81
CA PHE A 429 3.64 16.75 -27.20
C PHE A 429 4.90 16.36 -26.41
N GLY A 430 5.43 17.26 -25.57
CA GLY A 430 6.49 16.95 -24.62
C GLY A 430 6.05 15.91 -23.60
N GLY A 431 7.03 15.18 -23.05
CA GLY A 431 6.81 14.13 -22.05
C GLY A 431 7.39 14.43 -20.67
N THR A 432 8.14 15.54 -20.54
CA THR A 432 8.88 15.92 -19.33
C THR A 432 8.18 17.05 -18.57
N SER A 433 7.82 18.13 -19.26
CA SER A 433 6.99 19.26 -18.78
C SER A 433 5.72 19.44 -19.62
N GLY A 434 5.58 18.68 -20.72
CA GLY A 434 4.40 18.65 -21.59
C GLY A 434 3.33 17.61 -21.24
N LEU A 435 2.19 17.71 -21.94
CA LEU A 435 0.98 16.90 -21.74
C LEU A 435 0.99 15.53 -22.44
N SER A 436 2.03 15.24 -23.23
CA SER A 436 2.23 13.98 -23.96
C SER A 436 0.96 13.45 -24.67
N LEU A 437 0.38 14.24 -25.58
CA LEU A 437 -0.79 13.83 -26.38
C LEU A 437 -0.54 12.56 -27.22
N ILE A 438 0.72 12.22 -27.48
CA ILE A 438 1.15 10.94 -28.08
C ILE A 438 2.07 10.25 -27.05
N PRO A 439 1.50 9.51 -26.08
CA PRO A 439 2.23 8.99 -24.93
C PRO A 439 2.95 7.69 -25.28
N ILE A 440 4.08 7.80 -25.96
CA ILE A 440 4.95 6.67 -26.32
C ILE A 440 6.18 6.66 -25.41
N THR A 441 6.35 5.55 -24.71
CA THR A 441 7.56 5.17 -24.00
C THR A 441 7.80 3.69 -24.20
N PHE A 442 9.07 3.29 -24.27
CA PHE A 442 9.49 1.89 -24.29
C PHE A 442 10.12 1.48 -22.95
N ASP A 443 10.09 2.35 -21.94
CA ASP A 443 10.78 2.19 -20.67
C ASP A 443 9.82 1.80 -19.55
N TRP A 444 10.12 0.67 -18.88
CA TRP A 444 9.33 0.21 -17.75
C TRP A 444 9.42 1.14 -16.54
N ASN A 445 10.51 1.88 -16.38
CA ASN A 445 10.66 2.84 -15.29
C ASN A 445 9.61 3.95 -15.44
N ILE A 446 9.52 4.60 -16.60
CA ILE A 446 8.52 5.63 -16.92
C ILE A 446 7.07 5.10 -16.74
N ILE A 447 6.81 3.84 -17.07
CA ILE A 447 5.50 3.19 -16.91
C ILE A 447 5.12 2.96 -15.44
N THR A 448 6.09 2.78 -14.54
CA THR A 448 5.84 2.28 -13.16
C THR A 448 6.20 3.22 -12.02
N GLN A 449 7.09 4.20 -12.25
CA GLN A 449 7.74 5.03 -11.21
C GLN A 449 6.79 5.69 -10.20
N PHE A 450 5.57 6.06 -10.60
CA PHE A 450 4.58 6.76 -9.75
C PHE A 450 3.32 5.96 -9.42
N VAL A 451 3.02 4.92 -10.19
CA VAL A 451 1.72 4.22 -10.19
C VAL A 451 1.82 2.71 -10.01
N LEU A 452 3.04 2.21 -9.74
CA LEU A 452 3.38 0.78 -9.70
C LEU A 452 3.13 0.09 -11.06
N SER A 453 3.42 -1.21 -11.13
CA SER A 453 3.14 -2.01 -12.32
C SER A 453 1.64 -1.98 -12.70
N PRO A 454 1.27 -1.75 -13.97
CA PRO A 454 -0.12 -1.82 -14.41
C PRO A 454 -0.71 -3.24 -14.40
N LEU A 455 0.13 -4.29 -14.42
CA LEU A 455 -0.33 -5.69 -14.52
C LEU A 455 -1.09 -6.16 -13.27
N GLN A 456 -0.91 -5.50 -12.12
CA GLN A 456 -1.63 -5.77 -10.89
C GLN A 456 -2.97 -5.01 -10.76
N PHE A 457 -3.25 -4.00 -11.60
CA PHE A 457 -4.48 -3.20 -11.48
C PHE A 457 -5.67 -3.82 -12.24
N PRO A 458 -6.89 -3.83 -11.65
CA PRO A 458 -8.07 -4.29 -12.36
C PRO A 458 -8.46 -3.31 -13.48
N VAL A 459 -9.04 -3.84 -14.56
CA VAL A 459 -9.34 -3.09 -15.80
C VAL A 459 -10.21 -1.85 -15.57
N PHE A 460 -11.17 -1.90 -14.63
CA PHE A 460 -11.98 -0.73 -14.34
C PHE A 460 -11.16 0.38 -13.68
N ALA A 461 -10.18 0.06 -12.82
CA ALA A 461 -9.33 1.07 -12.19
C ALA A 461 -8.40 1.74 -13.21
N LEU A 462 -7.76 0.94 -14.08
CA LEU A 462 -6.97 1.43 -15.22
C LEU A 462 -7.77 2.44 -16.06
N LEU A 463 -9.00 2.10 -16.43
CA LEU A 463 -9.88 2.96 -17.25
C LEU A 463 -10.33 4.23 -16.52
N ASN A 464 -10.72 4.16 -15.24
CA ASN A 464 -11.13 5.37 -14.50
C ASN A 464 -9.99 6.38 -14.38
N VAL A 465 -8.79 5.90 -14.03
CA VAL A 465 -7.60 6.76 -13.88
C VAL A 465 -7.17 7.33 -15.24
N GLY A 466 -7.04 6.48 -16.27
CA GLY A 466 -6.61 6.93 -17.60
C GLY A 466 -7.61 7.86 -18.29
N CYS A 467 -8.91 7.57 -18.25
CA CYS A 467 -9.93 8.49 -18.77
C CYS A 467 -9.97 9.81 -17.98
N SER A 468 -9.66 9.79 -16.68
CA SER A 468 -9.52 11.02 -15.89
C SER A 468 -8.33 11.86 -16.34
N VAL A 469 -7.16 11.25 -16.55
CA VAL A 469 -5.98 11.97 -17.07
C VAL A 469 -6.27 12.57 -18.46
N MET A 470 -6.94 11.83 -19.35
CA MET A 470 -7.39 12.38 -20.64
C MET A 470 -8.35 13.58 -20.46
N LEU A 471 -9.34 13.47 -19.57
CA LEU A 471 -10.29 14.57 -19.33
C LEU A 471 -9.59 15.82 -18.76
N PHE A 472 -8.85 15.68 -17.66
CA PHE A 472 -8.26 16.82 -16.97
C PHE A 472 -7.02 17.38 -17.67
N PHE A 473 -6.15 16.53 -18.23
CA PHE A 473 -4.88 16.97 -18.83
C PHE A 473 -4.91 17.11 -20.34
N TRP A 474 -5.71 16.35 -21.10
CA TRP A 474 -5.78 16.53 -22.55
C TRP A 474 -6.91 17.45 -23.02
N VAL A 475 -7.98 17.62 -22.23
CA VAL A 475 -9.09 18.52 -22.57
C VAL A 475 -9.07 19.79 -21.71
N ILE A 476 -9.20 19.65 -20.38
CA ILE A 476 -9.45 20.81 -19.51
C ILE A 476 -8.18 21.66 -19.33
N THR A 477 -7.00 21.05 -19.18
CA THR A 477 -5.73 21.80 -19.00
C THR A 477 -5.40 22.69 -20.21
N PRO A 478 -5.39 22.21 -21.48
CA PRO A 478 -5.26 23.09 -22.64
C PRO A 478 -6.35 24.16 -22.71
N ALA A 479 -7.61 23.79 -22.47
CA ALA A 479 -8.73 24.73 -22.53
C ALA A 479 -8.59 25.87 -21.50
N LEU A 480 -7.99 25.61 -20.33
CA LEU A 480 -7.70 26.63 -19.34
C LEU A 480 -6.41 27.41 -19.68
N HIS A 481 -5.31 26.71 -19.97
CA HIS A 481 -3.98 27.29 -20.20
C HIS A 481 -3.97 28.28 -21.37
N TYR A 482 -4.57 27.91 -22.51
CA TYR A 482 -4.60 28.76 -23.72
C TYR A 482 -5.67 29.88 -23.69
N THR A 483 -6.45 30.02 -22.61
CA THR A 483 -7.31 31.21 -22.39
C THR A 483 -6.61 32.33 -21.64
N GLY A 484 -5.36 32.14 -21.21
CA GLY A 484 -4.63 33.10 -20.36
C GLY A 484 -5.16 33.17 -18.92
N ALA A 485 -6.11 32.30 -18.56
CA ALA A 485 -6.69 32.26 -17.21
C ALA A 485 -5.59 32.10 -16.14
N PHE A 486 -5.69 32.89 -15.07
CA PHE A 486 -4.72 32.90 -13.97
C PHE A 486 -3.26 33.18 -14.39
N TYR A 487 -3.05 33.92 -15.49
CA TYR A 487 -1.74 34.29 -16.05
C TYR A 487 -0.93 33.09 -16.58
N ALA A 488 -1.61 32.03 -17.00
CA ALA A 488 -0.99 30.77 -17.41
C ALA A 488 -0.01 30.89 -18.60
N GLU A 489 -0.11 31.91 -19.45
CA GLU A 489 0.78 32.12 -20.61
C GLU A 489 2.25 32.39 -20.22
N TYR A 490 2.47 32.92 -19.02
CA TYR A 490 3.79 33.25 -18.45
C TYR A 490 4.41 32.08 -17.65
N LEU A 491 3.72 30.94 -17.59
CA LEU A 491 4.08 29.78 -16.76
C LEU A 491 4.21 28.51 -17.61
N PRO A 492 5.00 27.51 -17.19
CA PRO A 492 4.94 26.18 -17.77
C PRO A 492 3.56 25.53 -17.60
N ILE A 493 3.18 24.64 -18.52
CA ILE A 493 1.86 23.97 -18.49
C ILE A 493 1.80 22.92 -17.37
N LEU A 494 2.85 22.11 -17.20
CA LEU A 494 3.11 21.27 -16.03
C LEU A 494 4.48 21.65 -15.44
N ASP A 495 4.50 22.07 -14.19
CA ASP A 495 5.71 22.29 -13.40
C ASP A 495 5.34 22.14 -11.91
N ASN A 496 6.19 21.49 -11.13
CA ASN A 496 6.02 21.31 -9.68
C ASN A 496 6.59 22.48 -8.86
N THR A 497 7.36 23.36 -9.50
CA THR A 497 7.95 24.55 -8.92
C THR A 497 6.90 25.64 -8.72
N ILE A 498 7.04 26.38 -7.62
CA ILE A 498 6.24 27.57 -7.33
C ILE A 498 6.91 28.76 -8.00
N ARG A 499 6.16 29.60 -8.71
CA ARG A 499 6.72 30.76 -9.42
C ARG A 499 6.29 32.09 -8.80
N ASP A 500 7.12 33.11 -8.97
CA ASP A 500 6.81 34.51 -8.65
C ASP A 500 6.29 35.29 -9.88
N ASN A 501 6.00 36.59 -9.70
CA ASN A 501 5.50 37.50 -10.73
C ASN A 501 6.50 37.81 -11.86
N THR A 502 7.74 37.30 -11.79
CA THR A 502 8.73 37.36 -12.87
C THR A 502 8.82 36.03 -13.65
N GLY A 503 8.13 34.98 -13.20
CA GLY A 503 8.23 33.62 -13.74
C GLY A 503 9.44 32.82 -13.20
N ALA A 504 10.24 33.42 -12.32
CA ALA A 504 11.31 32.76 -11.59
C ALA A 504 10.77 31.85 -10.48
N ALA A 505 11.61 30.98 -9.93
CA ALA A 505 11.27 30.19 -8.75
C ALA A 505 11.06 31.10 -7.52
N TYR A 506 10.00 30.86 -6.75
CA TYR A 506 9.58 31.72 -5.66
C TYR A 506 10.58 31.73 -4.49
N GLU A 507 11.21 32.88 -4.23
CA GLU A 507 12.23 33.01 -3.19
C GLU A 507 11.62 33.25 -1.82
N VAL A 508 11.71 32.25 -0.94
CA VAL A 508 11.02 32.20 0.36
C VAL A 508 11.66 33.13 1.38
N ALA A 509 12.97 33.37 1.28
CA ALA A 509 13.67 34.31 2.16
C ALA A 509 13.08 35.73 2.09
N ASN A 510 12.49 36.08 0.93
CA ASN A 510 11.85 37.38 0.70
C ASN A 510 10.49 37.55 1.39
N VAL A 511 9.93 36.52 2.04
CA VAL A 511 8.62 36.61 2.73
C VAL A 511 8.64 36.14 4.19
N LEU A 512 9.84 35.87 4.73
CA LEU A 512 10.04 35.44 6.10
C LEU A 512 10.75 36.48 6.96
N THR A 513 10.45 36.47 8.25
CA THR A 513 11.28 37.10 9.29
C THR A 513 12.47 36.18 9.64
N PRO A 514 13.50 36.68 10.35
CA PRO A 514 14.58 35.84 10.88
C PRO A 514 14.10 34.68 11.77
N ASP A 515 12.95 34.83 12.42
CA ASP A 515 12.28 33.80 13.24
C ASP A 515 11.53 32.73 12.41
N LEU A 516 11.66 32.72 11.09
CA LEU A 516 10.92 31.86 10.16
C LEU A 516 9.39 32.01 10.24
N LYS A 517 8.91 33.20 10.63
CA LYS A 517 7.48 33.58 10.60
C LYS A 517 7.18 34.36 9.32
N PHE A 518 5.94 34.31 8.86
CA PHE A 518 5.50 35.06 7.68
C PHE A 518 5.50 36.57 7.91
N ASP A 519 6.04 37.31 6.93
CA ASP A 519 6.10 38.78 6.93
C ASP A 519 5.15 39.34 5.84
N VAL A 520 4.08 40.01 6.29
CA VAL A 520 3.03 40.56 5.41
C VAL A 520 3.54 41.73 4.57
N GLU A 521 4.44 42.55 5.10
CA GLU A 521 4.94 43.75 4.40
C GLU A 521 5.90 43.35 3.30
N LYS A 522 6.82 42.42 3.59
CA LYS A 522 7.71 41.87 2.56
C LYS A 522 6.95 41.12 1.47
N TYR A 523 5.93 40.33 1.82
CA TYR A 523 5.06 39.66 0.83
C TYR A 523 4.35 40.66 -0.11
N LYS A 524 3.86 41.79 0.42
CA LYS A 524 3.30 42.89 -0.39
C LYS A 524 4.35 43.58 -1.26
N ALA A 525 5.58 43.69 -0.79
CA ALA A 525 6.69 44.29 -1.54
C ALA A 525 7.24 43.39 -2.65
N TYR A 526 7.23 42.07 -2.46
CA TYR A 526 7.76 41.06 -3.39
C TYR A 526 6.73 40.63 -4.45
N SER A 527 6.00 39.53 -4.20
CA SER A 527 5.14 38.88 -5.19
C SER A 527 4.04 38.02 -4.57
N PRO A 528 2.84 37.96 -5.16
CA PRO A 528 1.91 36.86 -4.90
C PRO A 528 2.49 35.55 -5.48
N LEU A 529 1.90 34.43 -5.08
CA LEU A 529 2.34 33.09 -5.48
C LEU A 529 1.59 32.61 -6.73
N PHE A 530 2.32 32.09 -7.72
CA PHE A 530 1.74 31.49 -8.93
C PHE A 530 2.02 30.00 -9.04
N LEU A 531 1.03 29.29 -9.60
CA LEU A 531 1.01 27.85 -9.83
C LEU A 531 0.86 27.55 -11.33
N SER A 532 1.61 26.56 -11.84
CA SER A 532 1.39 25.98 -13.16
C SER A 532 -0.03 25.42 -13.30
N THR A 533 -0.55 25.33 -14.53
CA THR A 533 -1.91 24.81 -14.77
C THR A 533 -2.05 23.36 -14.29
N GLY A 534 -0.98 22.56 -14.36
CA GLY A 534 -0.89 21.24 -13.74
C GLY A 534 -1.04 21.26 -12.21
N ASN A 535 -0.26 22.11 -11.51
CA ASN A 535 -0.35 22.24 -10.05
C ASN A 535 -1.75 22.71 -9.58
N MET A 536 -2.44 23.54 -10.37
CA MET A 536 -3.82 23.93 -10.08
C MET A 536 -4.78 22.73 -10.07
N TRP A 537 -4.68 21.84 -11.07
CA TRP A 537 -5.49 20.63 -11.12
C TRP A 537 -5.10 19.59 -10.08
N PHE A 538 -3.82 19.45 -9.76
CA PHE A 538 -3.33 18.63 -8.66
C PHE A 538 -4.02 18.96 -7.32
N PHE A 539 -4.05 20.23 -6.93
CA PHE A 539 -4.76 20.67 -5.72
C PHE A 539 -6.28 20.52 -5.86
N GLY A 540 -6.85 20.93 -6.99
CA GLY A 540 -8.29 20.88 -7.22
C GLY A 540 -8.89 19.47 -7.19
N ALA A 541 -8.26 18.54 -7.91
CA ALA A 541 -8.67 17.14 -7.95
C ALA A 541 -8.50 16.47 -6.58
N SER A 542 -7.47 16.85 -5.82
CA SER A 542 -7.30 16.38 -4.44
C SER A 542 -8.42 16.84 -3.50
N PHE A 543 -8.92 18.06 -3.63
CA PHE A 543 -10.11 18.51 -2.89
C PHE A 543 -11.35 17.66 -3.23
N ALA A 544 -11.58 17.38 -4.53
CA ALA A 544 -12.69 16.55 -4.97
C ALA A 544 -12.56 15.08 -4.53
N ALA A 545 -11.35 14.50 -4.57
CA ALA A 545 -11.10 13.11 -4.21
C ALA A 545 -11.49 12.79 -2.76
N ILE A 546 -11.29 13.74 -1.86
CA ILE A 546 -11.43 13.56 -0.41
C ILE A 546 -12.90 13.58 0.03
N THR A 547 -13.73 14.46 -0.52
CA THR A 547 -15.19 14.36 -0.33
C THR A 547 -15.78 13.19 -1.12
N SER A 548 -15.25 12.94 -2.32
CA SER A 548 -15.71 11.84 -3.17
C SER A 548 -15.54 10.47 -2.52
N VAL A 549 -14.41 10.18 -1.85
CA VAL A 549 -14.21 8.87 -1.20
C VAL A 549 -15.18 8.66 -0.05
N LEU A 550 -15.43 9.67 0.78
CA LEU A 550 -16.39 9.57 1.90
C LEU A 550 -17.82 9.31 1.39
N VAL A 551 -18.29 10.08 0.41
CA VAL A 551 -19.64 9.92 -0.13
C VAL A 551 -19.77 8.59 -0.90
N HIS A 552 -18.74 8.18 -1.66
CA HIS A 552 -18.74 6.90 -2.36
C HIS A 552 -18.82 5.71 -1.39
N THR A 553 -17.98 5.67 -0.34
CA THR A 553 -18.08 4.63 0.70
C THR A 553 -19.44 4.64 1.41
N PHE A 554 -20.04 5.81 1.66
CA PHE A 554 -21.38 5.88 2.24
C PHE A 554 -22.51 5.40 1.29
N LEU A 555 -22.37 5.61 -0.01
CA LEU A 555 -23.39 5.23 -0.98
C LEU A 555 -23.32 3.75 -1.40
N TYR A 556 -22.11 3.21 -1.57
CA TYR A 556 -21.90 1.85 -2.07
C TYR A 556 -21.61 0.86 -0.93
N GLU A 557 -20.77 1.22 0.04
CA GLU A 557 -20.23 0.27 1.05
C GLU A 557 -20.94 0.30 2.41
N ARG A 558 -21.92 1.18 2.63
CA ARG A 558 -22.57 1.35 3.95
C ARG A 558 -23.12 0.06 4.55
N ALA A 559 -23.66 -0.83 3.73
CA ALA A 559 -24.23 -2.10 4.18
C ALA A 559 -23.13 -3.01 4.76
N VAL A 560 -22.03 -3.15 4.02
CA VAL A 560 -20.84 -3.93 4.42
C VAL A 560 -20.21 -3.33 5.67
N VAL A 561 -19.92 -2.03 5.68
CA VAL A 561 -19.29 -1.34 6.82
C VAL A 561 -20.16 -1.45 8.08
N TRP A 562 -21.48 -1.25 7.98
CA TRP A 562 -22.39 -1.36 9.11
C TRP A 562 -22.55 -2.80 9.62
N ALA A 563 -22.66 -3.78 8.71
CA ALA A 563 -22.69 -5.19 9.05
C ALA A 563 -21.46 -5.60 9.87
N ARG A 564 -20.25 -5.30 9.38
CA ARG A 564 -18.98 -5.62 10.06
C ARG A 564 -18.74 -4.83 11.34
N PHE A 565 -19.37 -3.66 11.50
CA PHE A 565 -19.35 -2.90 12.75
C PHE A 565 -20.25 -3.56 13.82
N LYS A 566 -21.40 -4.11 13.42
CA LYS A 566 -22.34 -4.80 14.31
C LYS A 566 -21.82 -6.16 14.76
N ASP A 567 -21.31 -6.97 13.82
CA ASP A 567 -20.71 -8.29 14.08
C ASP A 567 -19.62 -8.60 13.03
N SER A 568 -18.47 -9.11 13.49
CA SER A 568 -17.30 -9.43 12.66
C SER A 568 -17.38 -10.80 11.96
N ARG A 569 -18.47 -11.53 12.17
CA ARG A 569 -18.78 -12.86 11.58
C ARG A 569 -19.91 -12.84 10.54
N VAL A 570 -20.48 -11.68 10.19
CA VAL A 570 -21.68 -11.55 9.32
C VAL A 570 -21.49 -12.04 7.87
N GLU A 571 -20.27 -12.31 7.46
CA GLU A 571 -19.95 -12.92 6.17
C GLU A 571 -19.04 -14.11 6.47
N ASP A 572 -19.37 -15.27 5.91
CA ASP A 572 -18.61 -16.49 6.20
C ASP A 572 -17.18 -16.40 5.70
N GLU A 573 -16.36 -17.24 6.31
CA GLU A 573 -14.93 -17.13 6.18
C GLU A 573 -14.43 -17.73 4.86
N ASP A 574 -13.87 -16.89 4.00
CA ASP A 574 -13.01 -17.30 2.87
C ASP A 574 -12.06 -18.43 3.30
N VAL A 575 -11.72 -19.34 2.39
CA VAL A 575 -10.85 -20.50 2.67
C VAL A 575 -9.55 -20.08 3.37
N HIS A 576 -9.01 -18.91 3.04
CA HIS A 576 -7.82 -18.36 3.70
C HIS A 576 -8.06 -17.96 5.17
N ARG A 577 -9.24 -17.43 5.52
CA ARG A 577 -9.60 -17.08 6.90
C ARG A 577 -9.89 -18.33 7.73
N ARG A 578 -10.57 -19.33 7.15
CA ARG A 578 -10.76 -20.66 7.78
C ARG A 578 -9.43 -21.34 8.09
N LEU A 579 -8.48 -21.34 7.14
CA LEU A 579 -7.11 -21.84 7.36
C LEU A 579 -6.32 -21.09 8.44
N MET A 580 -6.64 -19.80 8.65
CA MET A 580 -5.99 -18.96 9.65
C MET A 580 -6.55 -19.13 11.08
N ARG A 581 -7.77 -19.67 11.26
CA ARG A 581 -8.39 -19.92 12.59
C ARG A 581 -7.50 -20.70 13.57
N LYS A 582 -6.62 -21.57 13.07
CA LYS A 582 -5.69 -22.36 13.89
C LYS A 582 -4.59 -21.54 14.57
N PHE A 583 -4.34 -20.30 14.13
CA PHE A 583 -3.35 -19.42 14.73
C PHE A 583 -4.00 -18.48 15.74
N LYS A 584 -3.34 -18.29 16.89
CA LYS A 584 -3.81 -17.32 17.89
C LYS A 584 -3.69 -15.90 17.33
N GLU A 585 -4.82 -15.25 17.16
CA GLU A 585 -4.92 -13.85 16.77
C GLU A 585 -4.21 -12.90 17.74
N VAL A 586 -3.91 -11.69 17.24
CA VAL A 586 -3.45 -10.57 18.07
C VAL A 586 -4.66 -9.92 18.76
N PRO A 587 -4.67 -9.77 20.09
CA PRO A 587 -5.71 -9.03 20.79
C PRO A 587 -5.70 -7.53 20.42
N ASP A 588 -6.87 -6.93 20.23
CA ASP A 588 -6.97 -5.52 19.82
C ASP A 588 -6.34 -4.54 20.82
N TRP A 589 -6.25 -4.91 22.11
CA TRP A 589 -5.57 -4.09 23.12
C TRP A 589 -4.06 -3.93 22.89
N TRP A 590 -3.40 -4.85 22.16
CA TRP A 590 -1.98 -4.69 21.79
C TRP A 590 -1.81 -3.49 20.85
N TYR A 591 -2.71 -3.36 19.87
CA TYR A 591 -2.73 -2.23 18.94
C TYR A 591 -3.12 -0.92 19.64
N MET A 592 -4.10 -0.96 20.56
CA MET A 592 -4.44 0.21 21.38
C MET A 592 -3.28 0.67 22.26
N LEU A 593 -2.52 -0.26 22.85
CA LEU A 593 -1.32 0.07 23.63
C LEU A 593 -0.24 0.72 22.76
N ILE A 594 0.03 0.17 21.57
CA ILE A 594 0.95 0.77 20.59
C ILE A 594 0.49 2.19 20.22
N PHE A 595 -0.80 2.39 19.93
CA PHE A 595 -1.36 3.70 19.62
C PHE A 595 -1.12 4.70 20.75
N VAL A 596 -1.48 4.34 21.99
CA VAL A 596 -1.37 5.24 23.16
C VAL A 596 0.08 5.58 23.47
N VAL A 597 1.01 4.62 23.39
CA VAL A 597 2.44 4.86 23.61
C VAL A 597 3.02 5.77 22.53
N MET A 598 2.72 5.51 21.25
CA MET A 598 3.24 6.36 20.16
C MET A 598 2.60 7.75 20.14
N LEU A 599 1.34 7.88 20.54
CA LEU A 599 0.68 9.17 20.73
C LEU A 599 1.31 9.95 21.89
N ALA A 600 1.65 9.30 23.00
CA ALA A 600 2.37 9.95 24.11
C ALA A 600 3.76 10.43 23.66
N LEU A 601 4.52 9.63 22.90
CA LEU A 601 5.79 10.05 22.30
C LEU A 601 5.60 11.22 21.32
N ALA A 602 4.52 11.23 20.52
CA ALA A 602 4.20 12.35 19.64
C ALA A 602 3.87 13.63 20.43
N MET A 603 3.18 13.55 21.57
CA MET A 603 2.97 14.70 22.46
C MET A 603 4.30 15.21 23.04
N VAL A 604 5.21 14.32 23.45
CA VAL A 604 6.57 14.69 23.92
C VAL A 604 7.34 15.43 22.82
N VAL A 605 7.34 14.90 21.59
CA VAL A 605 7.97 15.55 20.42
C VAL A 605 7.43 16.97 20.19
N CYS A 606 6.11 17.17 20.34
CA CYS A 606 5.47 18.46 20.10
C CYS A 606 5.66 19.48 21.25
N GLN A 607 6.00 19.05 22.46
CA GLN A 607 6.07 19.92 23.65
C GLN A 607 7.49 20.15 24.19
N VAL A 608 8.39 19.17 24.06
CA VAL A 608 9.79 19.29 24.51
C VAL A 608 10.63 20.07 23.49
N TYR A 609 10.27 20.03 22.21
CA TYR A 609 10.97 20.72 21.14
C TYR A 609 10.15 21.90 20.58
N ASP A 610 10.86 22.95 20.16
CA ASP A 610 10.27 24.16 19.57
C ASP A 610 9.74 23.91 18.14
N THR A 611 8.59 23.24 18.09
CA THR A 611 7.86 22.85 16.88
C THR A 611 6.69 23.79 16.56
N GLY A 612 6.17 24.49 17.57
CA GLY A 612 4.99 25.36 17.48
C GLY A 612 3.64 24.65 17.32
N LEU A 613 3.59 23.31 17.35
CA LEU A 613 2.36 22.50 17.24
C LEU A 613 1.78 22.20 18.64
N PRO A 614 0.63 22.76 19.02
CA PRO A 614 0.00 22.45 20.30
C PRO A 614 -0.65 21.06 20.31
N ILE A 615 -0.77 20.45 21.51
CA ILE A 615 -1.34 19.10 21.70
C ILE A 615 -2.74 18.95 21.08
N TRP A 616 -3.60 19.96 21.18
CA TRP A 616 -4.94 19.92 20.58
C TRP A 616 -4.89 19.85 19.03
N GLY A 617 -3.88 20.47 18.41
CA GLY A 617 -3.61 20.35 16.98
C GLY A 617 -3.19 18.94 16.59
N LEU A 618 -2.31 18.31 17.37
CA LEU A 618 -1.93 16.90 17.19
C LEU A 618 -3.14 15.95 17.32
N ILE A 619 -4.04 16.19 18.29
CA ILE A 619 -5.27 15.39 18.42
C ILE A 619 -6.16 15.53 17.18
N ILE A 620 -6.32 16.73 16.62
CA ILE A 620 -7.08 16.94 15.38
C ILE A 620 -6.38 16.26 14.19
N ALA A 621 -5.05 16.29 14.11
CA ALA A 621 -4.30 15.53 13.11
C ALA A 621 -4.60 14.03 13.18
N MET A 622 -4.77 13.46 14.39
CA MET A 622 -5.14 12.05 14.60
C MET A 622 -6.59 11.69 14.28
N LEU A 623 -7.50 12.65 14.23
CA LEU A 623 -8.90 12.37 13.81
C LEU A 623 -8.99 12.08 12.31
N LEU A 624 -8.13 12.69 11.49
CA LEU A 624 -8.10 12.48 10.04
C LEU A 624 -7.81 11.01 9.64
N PRO A 625 -6.70 10.36 10.06
CA PRO A 625 -6.46 8.96 9.74
C PRO A 625 -7.55 8.06 10.34
N PHE A 626 -8.09 8.36 11.52
CA PHE A 626 -9.19 7.58 12.12
C PHE A 626 -10.46 7.57 11.25
N ILE A 627 -10.81 8.69 10.62
CA ILE A 627 -11.97 8.81 9.72
C ILE A 627 -11.70 8.19 8.35
N PHE A 628 -10.55 8.50 7.75
CA PHE A 628 -10.27 8.20 6.34
C PHE A 628 -9.66 6.82 6.07
N MET A 629 -9.09 6.15 7.09
CA MET A 629 -8.41 4.86 6.90
C MET A 629 -9.33 3.75 6.39
N VAL A 630 -10.59 3.65 6.84
CA VAL A 630 -11.51 2.62 6.32
C VAL A 630 -11.98 2.95 4.88
N PRO A 631 -12.48 4.16 4.56
CA PRO A 631 -12.84 4.54 3.19
C PRO A 631 -11.71 4.38 2.16
N ILE A 632 -10.52 4.92 2.46
CA ILE A 632 -9.37 4.84 1.56
C ILE A 632 -8.79 3.43 1.53
N GLY A 633 -8.81 2.71 2.65
CA GLY A 633 -8.38 1.31 2.71
C GLY A 633 -9.24 0.36 1.89
N ILE A 634 -10.57 0.54 1.86
CA ILE A 634 -11.47 -0.25 1.00
C ILE A 634 -11.13 0.01 -0.48
N LEU A 635 -10.99 1.29 -0.86
CA LEU A 635 -10.64 1.66 -2.22
C LEU A 635 -9.29 1.05 -2.63
N GLN A 636 -8.26 1.16 -1.79
CA GLN A 636 -6.93 0.62 -2.04
C GLN A 636 -6.92 -0.91 -2.10
N ALA A 637 -7.62 -1.60 -1.18
CA ALA A 637 -7.69 -3.05 -1.15
C ALA A 637 -8.37 -3.65 -2.38
N VAL A 638 -9.34 -2.94 -2.97
CA VAL A 638 -10.06 -3.38 -4.18
C VAL A 638 -9.32 -2.98 -5.46
N THR A 639 -8.69 -1.79 -5.49
CA THR A 639 -8.21 -1.16 -6.74
C THR A 639 -6.69 -1.02 -6.84
N ASN A 640 -5.93 -1.29 -5.78
CA ASN A 640 -4.54 -0.86 -5.55
C ASN A 640 -4.29 0.66 -5.52
N PHE A 641 -5.30 1.52 -5.75
CA PHE A 641 -5.10 2.96 -5.77
C PHE A 641 -5.30 3.59 -4.38
N GLN A 642 -4.31 4.35 -3.89
CA GLN A 642 -4.33 4.98 -2.58
C GLN A 642 -4.47 6.50 -2.72
N ILE A 643 -5.57 7.07 -2.18
CA ILE A 643 -5.78 8.52 -2.14
C ILE A 643 -4.93 9.13 -1.00
N GLY A 644 -4.22 10.22 -1.29
CA GLY A 644 -3.41 10.93 -0.30
C GLY A 644 -4.22 11.93 0.54
N LEU A 645 -3.93 12.01 1.84
CA LEU A 645 -4.46 13.06 2.74
C LEU A 645 -3.55 14.30 2.86
N ASN A 646 -2.43 14.34 2.13
CA ASN A 646 -1.45 15.44 2.16
C ASN A 646 -2.14 16.80 2.19
N ILE A 647 -2.81 17.15 1.09
CA ILE A 647 -3.34 18.51 0.87
C ILE A 647 -4.44 18.89 1.89
N ILE A 648 -5.29 17.96 2.33
CA ILE A 648 -6.32 18.30 3.34
C ILE A 648 -5.72 18.53 4.72
N THR A 649 -4.68 17.78 5.10
CA THR A 649 -3.99 18.01 6.39
C THR A 649 -3.34 19.39 6.42
N GLU A 650 -2.73 19.79 5.30
CA GLU A 650 -2.09 21.10 5.12
C GLU A 650 -3.10 22.24 5.06
N LEU A 651 -4.22 22.05 4.36
CA LEU A 651 -5.32 23.02 4.27
C LEU A 651 -5.93 23.29 5.66
N ILE A 652 -6.24 22.22 6.41
CA ILE A 652 -6.84 22.30 7.75
C ILE A 652 -5.92 23.06 8.70
N VAL A 653 -4.66 22.62 8.86
CA VAL A 653 -3.74 23.27 9.80
C VAL A 653 -3.32 24.67 9.33
N GLY A 654 -3.25 24.94 8.03
CA GLY A 654 -2.95 26.26 7.49
C GLY A 654 -4.03 27.31 7.80
N PHE A 655 -5.30 26.89 7.98
CA PHE A 655 -6.35 27.76 8.51
C PHE A 655 -6.33 27.88 10.04
N MET A 656 -5.94 26.82 10.76
CA MET A 656 -5.93 26.79 12.24
C MET A 656 -4.70 27.47 12.88
N LEU A 657 -3.54 27.36 12.25
CA LEU A 657 -2.23 27.82 12.73
C LEU A 657 -1.46 28.54 11.60
N PRO A 658 -2.01 29.64 11.03
CA PRO A 658 -1.40 30.35 9.91
C PRO A 658 -0.02 30.92 10.28
N GLY A 659 0.91 30.93 9.32
CA GLY A 659 2.26 31.48 9.47
C GLY A 659 3.23 30.59 10.27
N ARG A 660 2.92 29.31 10.50
CA ARG A 660 3.74 28.35 11.27
C ARG A 660 4.13 27.13 10.42
N PRO A 661 5.17 27.21 9.57
CA PRO A 661 5.55 26.11 8.68
C PRO A 661 5.94 24.84 9.42
N ILE A 662 6.71 24.92 10.51
CA ILE A 662 7.15 23.73 11.28
C ILE A 662 5.94 22.96 11.84
N ALA A 663 4.99 23.68 12.45
CA ALA A 663 3.77 23.09 13.00
C ALA A 663 2.89 22.47 11.90
N MET A 664 2.82 23.12 10.72
CA MET A 664 2.15 22.59 9.53
C MET A 664 2.76 21.24 9.13
N MET A 665 4.09 21.17 8.97
CA MET A 665 4.77 19.94 8.54
C MET A 665 4.60 18.78 9.53
N LEU A 666 4.67 19.04 10.84
CA LEU A 666 4.39 18.00 11.84
C LEU A 666 2.92 17.55 11.81
N PHE A 667 1.97 18.47 11.66
CA PHE A 667 0.55 18.12 11.53
C PHE A 667 0.30 17.26 10.29
N LYS A 668 0.93 17.58 9.15
CA LYS A 668 0.90 16.76 7.93
C LYS A 668 1.51 15.39 8.16
N ALA A 669 2.71 15.32 8.73
CA ALA A 669 3.41 14.06 8.99
C ALA A 669 2.58 13.14 9.89
N TYR A 670 2.01 13.65 10.99
CA TYR A 670 1.13 12.86 11.85
C TYR A 670 -0.22 12.56 11.19
N GLY A 671 -0.88 13.51 10.52
CA GLY A 671 -2.21 13.30 9.95
C GLY A 671 -2.24 12.37 8.72
N TYR A 672 -1.33 12.59 7.76
CA TYR A 672 -1.25 11.80 6.53
C TYR A 672 -0.50 10.48 6.73
N ALA A 673 0.74 10.53 7.25
CA ALA A 673 1.60 9.36 7.20
C ALA A 673 1.14 8.26 8.17
N SER A 674 0.41 8.59 9.24
CA SER A 674 -0.25 7.59 10.10
C SER A 674 -1.28 6.76 9.36
N MET A 675 -2.08 7.37 8.46
CA MET A 675 -2.99 6.61 7.59
C MET A 675 -2.18 5.77 6.59
N TYR A 676 -1.20 6.39 5.92
CA TYR A 676 -0.41 5.76 4.87
C TYR A 676 0.30 4.50 5.38
N GLN A 677 1.05 4.62 6.48
CA GLN A 677 1.74 3.50 7.14
C GLN A 677 0.77 2.48 7.76
N GLY A 678 -0.36 2.93 8.30
CA GLY A 678 -1.40 2.03 8.79
C GLY A 678 -1.98 1.16 7.67
N LEU A 679 -2.19 1.71 6.47
CA LEU A 679 -2.69 0.97 5.31
C LEU A 679 -1.65 0.00 4.75
N LEU A 680 -0.38 0.39 4.66
CA LEU A 680 0.71 -0.53 4.27
C LEU A 680 0.87 -1.69 5.27
N PHE A 681 0.82 -1.42 6.57
CA PHE A 681 0.81 -2.48 7.59
C PHE A 681 -0.41 -3.40 7.44
N THR A 682 -1.58 -2.86 7.10
CA THR A 682 -2.81 -3.63 6.83
C THR A 682 -2.68 -4.50 5.58
N GLN A 683 -2.06 -3.97 4.52
CA GLN A 683 -1.72 -4.72 3.31
C GLN A 683 -0.83 -5.92 3.63
N ASP A 684 0.24 -5.72 4.41
CA ASP A 684 1.13 -6.81 4.84
C ASP A 684 0.39 -7.86 5.69
N LEU A 685 -0.54 -7.45 6.56
CA LEU A 685 -1.37 -8.41 7.30
C LEU A 685 -2.19 -9.30 6.35
N LYS A 686 -2.67 -8.77 5.21
CA LYS A 686 -3.31 -9.58 4.15
C LYS A 686 -2.29 -10.49 3.44
N LEU A 687 -1.05 -10.04 3.20
CA LEU A 687 0.01 -10.91 2.67
C LEU A 687 0.30 -12.09 3.63
N GLY A 688 0.42 -11.82 4.93
CA GLY A 688 0.57 -12.85 5.96
C GLY A 688 -0.62 -13.82 6.01
N HIS A 689 -1.84 -13.32 5.80
CA HIS A 689 -3.06 -14.12 5.67
C HIS A 689 -3.02 -15.06 4.44
N TYR A 690 -2.60 -14.56 3.28
CA TYR A 690 -2.42 -15.36 2.07
C TYR A 690 -1.29 -16.40 2.19
N MET A 691 -0.25 -16.10 2.95
CA MET A 691 0.89 -16.99 3.18
C MET A 691 0.76 -17.87 4.45
N LYS A 692 -0.38 -17.79 5.14
CA LYS A 692 -0.72 -18.55 6.37
C LYS A 692 0.33 -18.40 7.47
N VAL A 693 0.83 -17.17 7.65
CA VAL A 693 1.82 -16.78 8.66
C VAL A 693 1.11 -16.38 9.96
N PRO A 694 1.56 -16.85 11.15
CA PRO A 694 0.90 -16.52 12.43
C PRO A 694 0.79 -15.00 12.69
N PRO A 695 -0.40 -14.44 12.99
CA PRO A 695 -0.60 -12.99 13.12
C PRO A 695 0.29 -12.30 14.16
N ARG A 696 0.63 -13.01 15.26
CA ARG A 696 1.52 -12.49 16.30
C ARG A 696 2.98 -12.35 15.84
N ALA A 697 3.43 -13.24 14.94
CA ALA A 697 4.76 -13.16 14.35
C ALA A 697 4.83 -12.02 13.33
N MET A 698 3.77 -11.83 12.53
CA MET A 698 3.63 -10.69 11.62
C MET A 698 3.77 -9.34 12.34
N LEU A 699 2.95 -9.10 13.37
CA LEU A 699 3.02 -7.85 14.15
C LEU A 699 4.41 -7.64 14.76
N ALA A 700 5.00 -8.66 15.38
CA ALA A 700 6.32 -8.54 15.99
C ALA A 700 7.41 -8.20 14.96
N ALA A 701 7.42 -8.90 13.82
CA ALA A 701 8.38 -8.68 12.74
C ALA A 701 8.30 -7.24 12.20
N GLN A 702 7.10 -6.76 11.87
CA GLN A 702 6.88 -5.42 11.34
C GLN A 702 7.22 -4.34 12.37
N PHE A 703 6.74 -4.47 13.61
CA PHE A 703 6.96 -3.48 14.67
C PHE A 703 8.46 -3.28 14.96
N VAL A 704 9.21 -4.37 15.08
CA VAL A 704 10.66 -4.31 15.34
C VAL A 704 11.42 -3.80 14.11
N ALA A 705 11.10 -4.29 12.91
CA ALA A 705 11.76 -3.84 11.68
C ALA A 705 11.56 -2.34 11.43
N THR A 706 10.36 -1.80 11.68
CA THR A 706 10.04 -0.38 11.48
C THR A 706 10.73 0.53 12.50
N ILE A 707 10.84 0.11 13.77
CA ILE A 707 11.65 0.83 14.77
C ILE A 707 13.13 0.82 14.36
N TRP A 708 13.65 -0.35 13.95
CA TRP A 708 15.04 -0.50 13.53
C TRP A 708 15.38 0.35 12.30
N ALA A 709 14.56 0.28 11.25
CA ALA A 709 14.72 1.11 10.05
C ALA A 709 14.59 2.60 10.36
N GLY A 710 13.70 3.00 11.29
CA GLY A 710 13.62 4.39 11.74
C GLY A 710 14.95 4.91 12.31
N ILE A 711 15.64 4.08 13.09
CA ILE A 711 16.98 4.40 13.62
C ILE A 711 18.02 4.43 12.50
N VAL A 712 18.04 3.43 11.61
CA VAL A 712 18.99 3.35 10.48
C VAL A 712 18.83 4.54 9.54
N ASN A 713 17.60 4.91 9.18
CA ASN A 713 17.32 6.04 8.29
C ASN A 713 17.77 7.37 8.91
N VAL A 714 17.46 7.62 10.20
CA VAL A 714 17.97 8.82 10.88
C VAL A 714 19.50 8.81 10.92
N ALA A 715 20.14 7.68 11.24
CA ALA A 715 21.59 7.59 11.30
C ALA A 715 22.28 7.84 9.94
N VAL A 716 21.73 7.30 8.83
CA VAL A 716 22.26 7.54 7.48
C VAL A 716 22.02 8.98 7.02
N MET A 717 20.86 9.56 7.33
CA MET A 717 20.57 10.97 7.06
C MET A 717 21.56 11.89 7.81
N GLU A 718 21.75 11.68 9.11
CA GLU A 718 22.69 12.46 9.94
C GLU A 718 24.14 12.29 9.46
N TRP A 719 24.55 11.07 9.09
CA TRP A 719 25.84 10.83 8.45
C TRP A 719 25.97 11.59 7.13
N ALA A 720 24.94 11.59 6.28
CA ALA A 720 24.97 12.30 5.00
C ALA A 720 25.12 13.82 5.21
N PHE A 721 24.40 14.41 6.16
CA PHE A 721 24.55 15.84 6.50
C PHE A 721 25.92 16.18 7.10
N GLY A 722 26.57 15.25 7.80
CA GLY A 722 27.91 15.45 8.38
C GLY A 722 29.08 15.16 7.42
N ALA A 723 28.89 14.27 6.43
CA ALA A 723 29.95 13.78 5.55
C ALA A 723 29.92 14.37 4.13
N ILE A 724 28.77 14.87 3.66
CA ILE A 724 28.60 15.38 2.30
C ILE A 724 28.57 16.91 2.31
N ASN A 725 29.66 17.51 1.82
CA ASN A 725 29.74 18.97 1.65
C ASN A 725 28.69 19.47 0.65
N GLY A 726 28.04 20.60 0.96
CA GLY A 726 27.04 21.23 0.10
C GLY A 726 25.76 20.40 -0.12
N ILE A 727 25.35 19.60 0.86
CA ILE A 727 24.12 18.80 0.77
C ILE A 727 22.87 19.70 0.73
N CYS A 728 21.89 19.29 -0.08
CA CYS A 728 20.67 20.05 -0.42
C CYS A 728 20.90 21.37 -1.19
N GLU A 729 22.13 21.65 -1.64
CA GLU A 729 22.44 22.80 -2.49
C GLU A 729 22.33 22.43 -3.98
N ALA A 730 21.82 23.34 -4.81
CA ALA A 730 21.59 23.08 -6.24
C ALA A 730 22.89 22.80 -7.02
N GLY A 731 24.03 23.30 -6.54
CA GLY A 731 25.36 23.07 -7.13
C GLY A 731 26.10 21.83 -6.63
N ASN A 732 25.45 20.94 -5.87
CA ASN A 732 26.10 19.74 -5.34
C ASN A 732 26.61 18.84 -6.47
N THR A 733 27.93 18.64 -6.55
CA THR A 733 28.58 17.88 -7.65
C THR A 733 28.07 16.45 -7.77
N ASN A 734 27.73 15.80 -6.65
CA ASN A 734 27.22 14.43 -6.61
C ASN A 734 25.70 14.33 -6.81
N GLY A 735 25.00 15.45 -6.99
CA GLY A 735 23.55 15.51 -7.18
C GLY A 735 22.73 15.39 -5.89
N PHE A 736 23.32 15.56 -4.70
CA PHE A 736 22.59 15.52 -3.43
C PHE A 736 21.79 16.82 -3.17
N ILE A 737 20.77 17.07 -4.00
CA ILE A 737 19.94 18.28 -3.98
C ILE A 737 18.67 18.16 -3.12
N CYS A 738 18.44 17.02 -2.47
CA CYS A 738 17.32 16.76 -1.55
C CYS A 738 15.92 17.03 -2.14
N PRO A 739 15.53 16.36 -3.26
CA PRO A 739 14.32 16.70 -4.01
C PRO A 739 13.02 16.56 -3.21
N THR A 740 12.86 15.51 -2.40
CA THR A 740 11.65 15.29 -1.59
C THR A 740 11.56 16.29 -0.43
N GLY A 741 12.67 16.56 0.26
CA GLY A 741 12.77 17.63 1.25
C GLY A 741 12.48 19.02 0.68
N ARG A 742 12.84 19.28 -0.58
CA ARG A 742 12.50 20.53 -1.28
C ARG A 742 11.01 20.60 -1.62
N SER A 743 10.39 19.50 -2.02
CA SER A 743 8.92 19.42 -2.20
C SER A 743 8.18 19.67 -0.87
N ALA A 744 8.64 19.07 0.22
CA ALA A 744 8.10 19.28 1.56
C ALA A 744 8.26 20.74 2.03
N PHE A 745 9.43 21.34 1.78
CA PHE A 745 9.68 22.76 2.00
C PHE A 745 8.71 23.64 1.18
N ASN A 746 8.61 23.45 -0.14
CA ASN A 746 7.69 24.19 -1.02
C ASN A 746 6.22 24.11 -0.53
N SER A 747 5.75 22.91 -0.16
CA SER A 747 4.42 22.71 0.43
C SER A 747 4.22 23.51 1.73
N SER A 748 5.25 23.56 2.59
CA SER A 748 5.23 24.37 3.81
C SER A 748 5.18 25.88 3.55
N VAL A 749 5.66 26.36 2.40
CA VAL A 749 5.50 27.75 1.97
C VAL A 749 4.04 28.05 1.59
N ILE A 750 3.44 27.21 0.76
CA ILE A 750 2.05 27.35 0.29
C ILE A 750 1.09 27.37 1.47
N PHE A 751 1.08 26.30 2.27
CA PHE A 751 0.05 26.08 3.29
C PHE A 751 0.44 26.54 4.69
N GLY A 752 1.73 26.58 5.03
CA GLY A 752 2.23 26.95 6.35
C GLY A 752 2.61 28.42 6.48
N VAL A 753 3.41 28.96 5.54
CA VAL A 753 3.91 30.34 5.56
C VAL A 753 2.86 31.32 5.05
N ILE A 754 2.52 31.28 3.76
CA ILE A 754 1.57 32.20 3.12
C ILE A 754 0.15 31.90 3.62
N GLY A 755 -0.19 30.62 3.65
CA GLY A 755 -1.41 30.07 4.22
C GLY A 755 -2.59 30.05 3.23
N PRO A 756 -3.48 29.05 3.34
CA PRO A 756 -4.57 28.84 2.38
C PRO A 756 -5.58 29.99 2.32
N ARG A 757 -5.68 30.81 3.37
CA ARG A 757 -6.52 32.02 3.39
C ARG A 757 -6.14 33.04 2.30
N ARG A 758 -4.86 33.14 1.92
CA ARG A 758 -4.38 34.06 0.88
C ARG A 758 -4.46 33.48 -0.53
N ILE A 759 -4.41 32.16 -0.65
CA ILE A 759 -4.33 31.45 -1.93
C ILE A 759 -5.74 31.04 -2.41
N PHE A 760 -6.56 30.52 -1.49
CA PHE A 760 -7.90 29.98 -1.75
C PHE A 760 -9.04 30.74 -1.04
N GLY A 761 -8.74 31.73 -0.19
CA GLY A 761 -9.77 32.57 0.45
C GLY A 761 -10.41 33.59 -0.49
N GLU A 762 -11.30 34.45 0.02
CA GLU A 762 -12.14 35.36 -0.80
C GLU A 762 -11.37 36.29 -1.75
N ALA A 763 -10.19 36.77 -1.31
CA ALA A 763 -9.25 37.59 -2.07
C ALA A 763 -8.16 36.79 -2.81
N GLY A 764 -8.16 35.46 -2.66
CA GLY A 764 -7.16 34.57 -3.26
C GLY A 764 -7.43 34.26 -4.72
N LEU A 765 -6.36 34.18 -5.52
CA LEU A 765 -6.41 33.94 -6.96
C LEU A 765 -7.09 32.60 -7.30
N TYR A 766 -6.97 31.58 -6.45
CA TYR A 766 -7.41 30.21 -6.72
C TYR A 766 -8.70 29.80 -5.98
N LYS A 767 -9.45 30.76 -5.41
CA LYS A 767 -10.63 30.49 -4.57
C LYS A 767 -11.68 29.56 -5.19
N ASN A 768 -11.87 29.62 -6.50
CA ASN A 768 -12.87 28.82 -7.21
C ASN A 768 -12.58 27.32 -7.13
N PHE A 769 -11.33 26.90 -6.87
CA PHE A 769 -10.98 25.49 -6.70
C PHE A 769 -11.60 24.87 -5.44
N LEU A 770 -11.99 25.65 -4.43
CA LEU A 770 -12.71 25.13 -3.25
C LEU A 770 -14.09 24.53 -3.60
N TRP A 771 -14.73 24.96 -4.71
CA TRP A 771 -15.97 24.34 -5.19
C TRP A 771 -15.79 22.88 -5.60
N LEU A 772 -14.56 22.42 -5.84
CA LEU A 772 -14.28 21.02 -6.17
C LEU A 772 -14.55 20.08 -4.99
N PHE A 773 -14.56 20.55 -3.74
CA PHE A 773 -15.10 19.78 -2.62
C PHE A 773 -16.59 19.42 -2.82
N LEU A 774 -17.40 20.37 -3.30
CA LEU A 774 -18.82 20.13 -3.59
C LEU A 774 -18.99 19.24 -4.82
N VAL A 775 -18.22 19.48 -5.90
CA VAL A 775 -18.23 18.60 -7.08
C VAL A 775 -17.89 17.16 -6.67
N GLY A 776 -16.81 16.97 -5.92
CA GLY A 776 -16.40 15.67 -5.38
C GLY A 776 -17.46 15.00 -4.52
N ALA A 777 -18.23 15.75 -3.73
CA ALA A 777 -19.36 15.20 -2.96
C ALA A 777 -20.56 14.81 -3.85
N LEU A 778 -20.84 15.56 -4.91
CA LEU A 778 -22.01 15.35 -5.78
C LEU A 778 -21.80 14.29 -6.87
N THR A 779 -20.59 14.12 -7.40
CA THR A 779 -20.33 13.15 -8.47
C THR A 779 -20.62 11.69 -8.06
N PRO A 780 -20.26 11.19 -6.85
CA PRO A 780 -20.68 9.87 -6.39
C PRO A 780 -22.20 9.72 -6.30
N CYS A 781 -22.93 10.76 -5.88
CA CYS A 781 -24.39 10.76 -5.84
C CYS A 781 -24.98 10.59 -7.25
N LEU A 782 -24.44 11.32 -8.23
CA LEU A 782 -24.83 11.21 -9.64
C LEU A 782 -24.56 9.81 -10.20
N PHE A 783 -23.37 9.24 -9.97
CA PHE A 783 -23.06 7.88 -10.44
C PHE A 783 -23.92 6.82 -9.74
N TYR A 784 -24.22 6.99 -8.46
CA TYR A 784 -25.09 6.07 -7.71
C TYR A 784 -26.53 6.07 -8.26
N THR A 785 -27.12 7.25 -8.50
CA THR A 785 -28.47 7.36 -9.08
C THR A 785 -28.50 6.81 -10.51
N LEU A 786 -27.52 7.12 -11.36
CA LEU A 786 -27.41 6.56 -12.71
C LEU A 786 -27.24 5.04 -12.69
N THR A 787 -26.47 4.48 -11.76
CA THR A 787 -26.29 3.03 -11.61
C THR A 787 -27.61 2.36 -11.21
N ARG A 788 -28.41 2.98 -10.33
CA ARG A 788 -29.74 2.47 -9.95
C ARG A 788 -30.81 2.62 -11.03
N MET A 789 -30.75 3.68 -11.84
CA MET A 789 -31.64 3.87 -13.00
C MET A 789 -31.32 2.89 -14.13
N PHE A 790 -30.04 2.55 -14.32
CA PHE A 790 -29.57 1.70 -15.40
C PHE A 790 -28.70 0.53 -14.88
N PRO A 791 -29.25 -0.44 -14.12
CA PRO A 791 -28.48 -1.48 -13.43
C PRO A 791 -27.69 -2.41 -14.36
N LYS A 792 -28.14 -2.58 -15.61
CA LYS A 792 -27.43 -3.35 -16.65
C LYS A 792 -26.36 -2.54 -17.41
N SER A 793 -26.21 -1.25 -17.12
CA SER A 793 -25.23 -0.38 -17.78
C SER A 793 -23.83 -0.57 -17.24
N LYS A 794 -22.82 -0.31 -18.09
CA LYS A 794 -21.40 -0.26 -17.69
C LYS A 794 -21.10 0.89 -16.72
N MET A 795 -22.05 1.81 -16.49
CA MET A 795 -21.92 2.91 -15.52
C MET A 795 -21.54 2.43 -14.11
N ARG A 796 -21.89 1.20 -13.71
CA ARG A 796 -21.49 0.61 -12.43
C ARG A 796 -19.97 0.60 -12.19
N TYR A 797 -19.17 0.57 -13.26
CA TYR A 797 -17.70 0.53 -13.17
C TYR A 797 -17.06 1.93 -13.01
N VAL A 798 -17.85 3.01 -13.01
CA VAL A 798 -17.33 4.39 -12.88
C VAL A 798 -17.22 4.76 -11.41
N SER A 799 -16.02 5.18 -11.00
CA SER A 799 -15.68 5.49 -9.61
C SER A 799 -15.14 6.92 -9.51
N ALA A 800 -15.95 7.83 -8.98
CA ALA A 800 -15.55 9.23 -8.76
C ALA A 800 -14.28 9.38 -7.89
N PRO A 801 -14.04 8.57 -6.83
CA PRO A 801 -12.78 8.62 -6.09
C PRO A 801 -11.55 8.30 -6.94
N LEU A 802 -11.66 7.34 -7.88
CA LEU A 802 -10.57 7.02 -8.82
C LEU A 802 -10.40 8.09 -9.89
N ILE A 803 -11.47 8.74 -10.33
CA ILE A 803 -11.38 9.85 -11.29
C ILE A 803 -10.62 11.02 -10.66
N PHE A 804 -11.06 11.53 -9.51
CA PHE A 804 -10.42 12.69 -8.89
C PHE A 804 -9.08 12.35 -8.22
N GLY A 805 -9.00 11.22 -7.51
CA GLY A 805 -7.76 10.79 -6.84
C GLY A 805 -6.70 10.25 -7.80
N GLY A 806 -7.11 9.70 -8.94
CA GLY A 806 -6.27 8.98 -9.89
C GLY A 806 -5.04 9.76 -10.37
N MET A 807 -5.15 11.08 -10.51
CA MET A 807 -4.07 11.95 -11.00
C MET A 807 -3.14 12.49 -9.89
N GLY A 808 -3.24 11.99 -8.67
CA GLY A 808 -2.59 12.52 -7.46
C GLY A 808 -1.05 12.52 -7.40
N PHE A 809 -0.35 12.33 -8.52
CA PHE A 809 1.10 12.55 -8.67
C PHE A 809 1.47 13.38 -9.91
N ILE A 810 0.51 13.97 -10.63
CA ILE A 810 0.77 14.89 -11.77
C ILE A 810 0.64 16.34 -11.27
N PRO A 811 1.72 17.15 -11.19
CA PRO A 811 3.15 16.81 -11.31
C PRO A 811 3.72 16.21 -9.99
N PRO A 812 4.94 15.62 -9.96
CA PRO A 812 5.99 15.59 -11.00
C PRO A 812 5.84 14.51 -12.08
N ALA A 813 4.90 13.56 -11.95
CA ALA A 813 4.58 12.66 -13.05
C ALA A 813 3.94 13.43 -14.20
N THR A 814 4.02 12.90 -15.43
CA THR A 814 3.33 13.46 -16.60
C THR A 814 2.25 12.51 -17.11
N PRO A 815 1.34 12.98 -17.99
CA PRO A 815 0.37 12.09 -18.64
C PRO A 815 1.01 10.92 -19.43
N LEU A 816 2.29 11.04 -19.84
CA LEU A 816 3.06 9.96 -20.46
C LEU A 816 3.03 8.68 -19.59
N THR A 817 3.42 8.79 -18.31
CA THR A 817 3.40 7.68 -17.36
C THR A 817 2.00 7.08 -17.24
N TYR A 818 0.99 7.91 -17.01
CA TYR A 818 -0.37 7.43 -16.71
C TYR A 818 -1.08 6.78 -17.90
N ILE A 819 -0.93 7.34 -19.11
CA ILE A 819 -1.60 6.79 -20.29
C ILE A 819 -0.84 5.57 -20.83
N SER A 820 0.50 5.55 -20.79
CA SER A 820 1.27 4.33 -21.12
C SER A 820 0.99 3.19 -20.14
N TRP A 821 0.92 3.47 -18.83
CA TRP A 821 0.45 2.55 -17.80
C TRP A 821 -0.95 1.99 -18.09
N MET A 822 -1.92 2.84 -18.45
CA MET A 822 -3.25 2.37 -18.86
C MET A 822 -3.18 1.45 -20.08
N VAL A 823 -2.44 1.83 -21.13
CA VAL A 823 -2.32 1.05 -22.37
C VAL A 823 -1.72 -0.33 -22.10
N VAL A 824 -0.60 -0.41 -21.38
CA VAL A 824 0.02 -1.69 -21.04
C VAL A 824 -0.87 -2.53 -20.13
N GLY A 825 -1.52 -1.91 -19.14
CA GLY A 825 -2.50 -2.58 -18.29
C GLY A 825 -3.67 -3.17 -19.07
N LEU A 826 -4.19 -2.46 -20.08
CA LEU A 826 -5.25 -2.98 -20.95
C LEU A 826 -4.77 -4.12 -21.84
N ILE A 827 -3.55 -4.07 -22.37
CA ILE A 827 -2.97 -5.17 -23.15
C ILE A 827 -2.94 -6.46 -22.31
N PHE A 828 -2.43 -6.41 -21.08
CA PHE A 828 -2.33 -7.60 -20.23
C PHE A 828 -3.67 -8.01 -19.61
N ASN A 829 -4.36 -7.09 -18.94
CA ASN A 829 -5.52 -7.41 -18.09
C ASN A 829 -6.86 -7.40 -18.85
N HIS A 830 -6.93 -6.83 -20.05
CA HIS A 830 -8.11 -6.94 -20.93
C HIS A 830 -7.88 -7.88 -22.11
N PHE A 831 -6.83 -7.69 -22.92
CA PHE A 831 -6.64 -8.46 -24.16
C PHE A 831 -6.06 -9.86 -23.89
N ILE A 832 -4.87 -9.94 -23.25
CA ILE A 832 -4.22 -11.22 -22.95
C ILE A 832 -5.07 -12.05 -21.99
N ARG A 833 -5.61 -11.47 -20.92
CA ARG A 833 -6.49 -12.19 -19.96
C ARG A 833 -7.70 -12.86 -20.63
N ARG A 834 -8.29 -12.24 -21.67
CA ARG A 834 -9.45 -12.80 -22.40
C ARG A 834 -9.05 -13.87 -23.41
N ARG A 835 -7.93 -13.71 -24.11
CA ARG A 835 -7.51 -14.60 -25.21
C ARG A 835 -6.64 -15.78 -24.75
N TYR A 836 -5.86 -15.58 -23.68
CA TYR A 836 -4.87 -16.50 -23.14
C TYR A 836 -4.97 -16.54 -21.61
N SER A 837 -6.17 -16.86 -21.10
CA SER A 837 -6.50 -16.85 -19.67
C SER A 837 -5.62 -17.78 -18.83
N GLY A 838 -5.26 -18.96 -19.37
CA GLY A 838 -4.34 -19.91 -18.74
C GLY A 838 -2.92 -19.37 -18.60
N TRP A 839 -2.42 -18.65 -19.62
CA TRP A 839 -1.16 -17.92 -19.52
C TRP A 839 -1.24 -16.81 -18.47
N TRP A 840 -2.30 -15.98 -18.52
CA TRP A 840 -2.46 -14.84 -17.60
C TRP A 840 -2.50 -15.30 -16.13
N ASN A 841 -3.32 -16.31 -15.82
CA ASN A 841 -3.42 -16.88 -14.47
C ASN A 841 -2.08 -17.43 -13.95
N ASN A 842 -1.23 -18.00 -14.82
CA ASN A 842 0.01 -18.62 -14.40
C ASN A 842 1.19 -17.65 -14.34
N TYR A 843 1.28 -16.68 -15.25
CA TYR A 843 2.49 -15.88 -15.46
C TYR A 843 2.33 -14.37 -15.27
N ASN A 844 1.14 -13.76 -15.36
CA ASN A 844 0.99 -12.29 -15.39
C ASN A 844 1.66 -11.57 -14.20
N TYR A 845 1.34 -11.98 -12.97
CA TYR A 845 1.96 -11.42 -11.76
C TYR A 845 3.47 -11.69 -11.68
N LEU A 846 3.93 -12.78 -12.30
CA LEU A 846 5.34 -13.17 -12.35
C LEU A 846 6.13 -12.38 -13.41
N THR A 847 5.48 -12.01 -14.52
CA THR A 847 6.00 -11.05 -15.50
C THR A 847 6.20 -9.69 -14.84
N SER A 848 5.20 -9.20 -14.10
CA SER A 848 5.29 -7.95 -13.33
C SER A 848 6.50 -7.94 -12.40
N GLY A 849 6.55 -8.88 -11.44
CA GLY A 849 7.64 -8.92 -10.46
C GLY A 849 9.01 -9.16 -11.10
N GLY A 850 9.07 -9.87 -12.24
CA GLY A 850 10.30 -10.08 -12.99
C GLY A 850 10.79 -8.82 -13.71
N MET A 851 9.89 -8.03 -14.28
CA MET A 851 10.22 -6.75 -14.92
C MET A 851 10.72 -5.73 -13.90
N ASP A 852 9.97 -5.55 -12.81
CA ASP A 852 10.31 -4.65 -11.69
C ASP A 852 11.69 -4.97 -11.10
N LEU A 853 11.98 -6.26 -10.88
CA LEU A 853 13.23 -6.73 -10.32
C LEU A 853 14.41 -6.59 -11.29
N GLY A 854 14.23 -6.92 -12.57
CA GLY A 854 15.28 -6.76 -13.58
C GLY A 854 15.66 -5.29 -13.79
N LEU A 855 14.66 -4.39 -13.81
CA LEU A 855 14.86 -2.95 -13.84
C LEU A 855 15.64 -2.48 -12.61
N ALA A 856 15.21 -2.86 -11.41
CA ALA A 856 15.88 -2.43 -10.19
C ALA A 856 17.34 -2.92 -10.10
N LEU A 857 17.63 -4.16 -10.51
CA LEU A 857 19.01 -4.67 -10.61
C LEU A 857 19.86 -3.90 -11.63
N CYS A 858 19.27 -3.49 -12.76
CA CYS A 858 19.93 -2.65 -13.76
C CYS A 858 20.25 -1.26 -13.17
N LEU A 859 19.26 -0.59 -12.59
CA LEU A 859 19.39 0.72 -11.96
C LEU A 859 20.42 0.75 -10.82
N ILE A 860 20.49 -0.28 -9.97
CA ILE A 860 21.52 -0.42 -8.92
C ILE A 860 22.93 -0.43 -9.53
N ILE A 861 23.16 -1.26 -10.56
CA ILE A 861 24.48 -1.38 -11.17
C ILE A 861 24.84 -0.09 -11.91
N MET A 862 23.91 0.52 -12.66
CA MET A 862 24.13 1.82 -13.31
C MET A 862 24.39 2.94 -12.28
N PHE A 863 23.73 2.90 -11.12
CA PHE A 863 24.03 3.85 -10.04
C PHE A 863 25.48 3.73 -9.58
N PHE A 864 25.93 2.54 -9.18
CA PHE A 864 27.27 2.34 -8.62
C PHE A 864 28.40 2.42 -9.66
N ALA A 865 28.16 1.98 -10.90
CA ALA A 865 29.18 1.94 -11.95
C ALA A 865 29.27 3.23 -12.79
N VAL A 866 28.18 3.99 -12.93
CA VAL A 866 28.09 5.13 -13.85
C VAL A 866 27.77 6.43 -13.11
N SER A 867 26.66 6.47 -12.36
CA SER A 867 26.19 7.70 -11.71
C SER A 867 27.08 8.17 -10.55
N LEU A 868 27.50 7.25 -9.68
CA LEU A 868 28.31 7.55 -8.50
C LEU A 868 29.74 7.98 -8.87
N PRO A 869 30.43 7.35 -9.85
CA PRO A 869 31.73 7.82 -10.33
C PRO A 869 31.63 9.01 -11.33
N GLN A 870 30.44 9.60 -11.48
CA GLN A 870 30.13 10.70 -12.42
C GLN A 870 30.60 10.45 -13.86
N LYS A 871 30.53 9.20 -14.32
CA LYS A 871 30.86 8.86 -15.71
C LYS A 871 29.66 9.18 -16.60
N GLN A 872 29.90 9.95 -17.65
CA GLN A 872 28.92 10.18 -18.70
C GLN A 872 29.11 9.15 -19.81
N PHE A 873 28.02 8.65 -20.37
CA PHE A 873 28.06 7.87 -21.60
C PHE A 873 28.45 8.80 -22.77
N PRO A 874 29.17 8.32 -23.81
CA PRO A 874 29.53 9.16 -24.95
C PRO A 874 28.30 9.83 -25.58
N SER A 875 28.37 11.16 -25.77
CA SER A 875 27.30 11.93 -26.43
C SER A 875 27.10 11.47 -27.86
N TRP A 876 25.85 11.20 -28.22
CA TRP A 876 25.42 10.90 -29.57
C TRP A 876 23.94 11.27 -29.72
N TRP A 877 23.44 11.25 -30.97
CA TRP A 877 22.09 11.68 -31.33
C TRP A 877 20.97 11.23 -30.37
N GLY A 878 20.96 9.97 -29.94
CA GLY A 878 19.90 9.44 -29.06
C GLY A 878 19.89 9.99 -27.63
N ILE A 879 20.95 10.69 -27.21
CA ILE A 879 21.02 11.45 -25.95
C ILE A 879 20.71 12.92 -26.27
N ASP A 880 21.44 13.50 -27.24
CA ASP A 880 21.42 14.93 -27.54
C ASP A 880 20.04 15.41 -28.05
N VAL A 881 19.30 14.57 -28.77
CA VAL A 881 17.99 14.94 -29.36
C VAL A 881 16.93 15.23 -28.28
N VAL A 882 17.03 14.59 -27.11
CA VAL A 882 16.08 14.78 -26.00
C VAL A 882 16.41 16.08 -25.25
N ALA A 883 17.68 16.25 -24.88
CA ALA A 883 18.16 17.37 -24.04
C ALA A 883 18.00 18.75 -24.70
N ASN A 884 17.94 18.82 -26.03
CA ASN A 884 17.85 20.07 -26.80
C ASN A 884 16.41 20.57 -27.03
N THR A 885 15.42 20.05 -26.31
CA THR A 885 14.00 20.47 -26.42
C THR A 885 13.58 21.38 -25.26
N LEU A 886 12.67 22.34 -25.51
CA LEU A 886 12.10 23.19 -24.45
C LEU A 886 11.31 22.36 -23.41
N ASP A 887 10.78 21.19 -23.79
CA ASP A 887 10.16 20.22 -22.88
C ASP A 887 11.16 19.69 -21.85
N SER A 888 12.29 19.16 -22.31
CA SER A 888 13.33 18.59 -21.44
C SER A 888 14.04 19.64 -20.57
N GLN A 889 13.98 20.92 -20.96
CA GLN A 889 14.60 22.03 -20.25
C GLN A 889 13.65 22.75 -19.28
N ASP A 890 12.36 22.38 -19.23
CA ASP A 890 11.30 23.07 -18.47
C ASP A 890 11.22 24.59 -18.79
N THR A 891 11.39 24.95 -20.06
CA THR A 891 11.37 26.34 -20.56
C THR A 891 10.26 26.61 -21.58
N ALA A 892 9.33 25.68 -21.74
CA ALA A 892 8.20 25.78 -22.68
C ALA A 892 7.09 26.74 -22.19
N VAL A 893 7.39 28.05 -22.21
CA VAL A 893 6.49 29.16 -21.84
C VAL A 893 6.06 29.94 -23.09
N GLN A 894 4.82 30.44 -23.14
CA GLN A 894 4.29 31.14 -24.32
C GLN A 894 4.80 32.59 -24.39
N THR A 895 4.76 33.31 -23.26
CA THR A 895 5.14 34.72 -23.17
C THR A 895 6.31 34.89 -22.20
N VAL A 896 7.47 35.32 -22.72
CA VAL A 896 8.67 35.59 -21.91
C VAL A 896 8.73 37.08 -21.58
N LEU A 897 8.81 37.41 -20.29
CA LEU A 897 8.93 38.80 -19.82
C LEU A 897 10.28 39.43 -20.18
N ALA A 898 10.29 40.74 -20.45
CA ALA A 898 11.54 41.49 -20.51
C ALA A 898 12.11 41.74 -19.11
N LYS A 899 13.41 42.07 -19.04
CA LYS A 899 14.12 42.23 -17.77
C LYS A 899 13.54 43.38 -16.93
N GLY A 900 12.89 43.01 -15.82
CA GLY A 900 12.28 43.95 -14.87
C GLY A 900 10.77 44.15 -15.04
N GLU A 901 10.15 43.49 -16.01
CA GLU A 901 8.69 43.40 -16.11
C GLU A 901 8.13 42.39 -15.09
N ILE A 902 6.84 42.51 -14.79
CA ILE A 902 6.08 41.58 -13.94
C ILE A 902 4.72 41.29 -14.56
N PHE A 903 4.21 40.08 -14.35
CA PHE A 903 2.80 39.73 -14.62
C PHE A 903 2.00 39.61 -13.31
N GLY A 904 0.68 39.50 -13.43
CA GLY A 904 -0.20 39.27 -12.27
C GLY A 904 -1.14 40.43 -11.94
N PRO A 905 -1.75 40.41 -10.75
CA PRO A 905 -2.54 41.52 -10.24
C PRO A 905 -1.72 42.82 -10.09
N PRO A 906 -2.34 44.01 -10.03
CA PRO A 906 -1.63 45.26 -9.78
C PRO A 906 -0.92 45.27 -8.41
N LYS A 907 0.28 45.85 -8.33
CA LYS A 907 1.07 45.86 -7.08
C LYS A 907 0.31 46.52 -5.93
N GLY A 908 0.27 45.83 -4.78
CA GLY A 908 -0.46 46.26 -3.58
C GLY A 908 -1.90 45.76 -3.47
N THR A 909 -2.41 44.99 -4.44
CA THR A 909 -3.76 44.39 -4.37
C THR A 909 -3.84 43.09 -3.57
N TRP A 910 -2.70 42.46 -3.25
CA TRP A 910 -2.63 41.23 -2.44
C TRP A 910 -2.33 41.50 -0.95
N SER A 911 -2.77 40.58 -0.07
CA SER A 911 -2.77 40.70 1.40
C SER A 911 -2.33 39.43 2.12
#